data_AF-A0A7C7QNX7-F1
#
_entry.id   AF-A0A7C7QNX7-F1
#
_cell.length_a   1.000
_cell.length_b   1.000
_cell.length_c   1.000
_cell.angle_alpha   90.00
_cell.angle_beta   90.00
_cell.angle_gamma   90.00
#
_symmetry.space_group_name_H-M   'P 1'
#
loop_
_entity.id
_entity.type
_entity.pdbx_description
1 polymer ?
#
loop_
_entity_poly.entity_id
_entity_poly.type
_entity_poly.pdbx_seq_one_letter_code
_entity_poly.pdbx_strand_id
1 'polypeptide(L)'
;MFARSKRHRKVEEERPKRRTPLKHQYIDAVKFVDDYLDMRDWRVRENANVPYSFSSLFLQAAGETVARYTLSEVYPREIAKAHIEGDFHIHNLPFGIVGYCAGWSIEDLLLHGFSGVRGRTESSPPRHFSSALLQISNFLGSIQNEWAGAQAVNSLDVYLAPFVRKDKLSYKQVKQAMQEFIYNLNISSRWGGQTPFTNVTFELKVPEDMKKEPVIYGGKALDETYADYQSEADLINRAFLDVMLHGDMRGRIFTFPIPTFNITKDFDWDSEVSNLLFAVTAKFGIPYFQNCIKGGIDPREVRSMCCRLMLDLKELHRRYGGFFGYADKTGSIGVCTINMPRLGHVSKDESDFFERLEHLMELAKNSLEIKRKLVEQNMKRGLLPFSARYLGTLKFHFSTIGLVGMHEACLNFIGDGIQTKAGKDFAIKVLKFMRERLVEFQDETGNIYNLEATPAEGTSHHLARLDKKRYPKIITAGKKVPYYTNSTHLPVGYTNNLIEAIRHQDDLQVLYNGGTILHGFLGEAVSSAEGCKTLVRKIAENFRLPYYTITPTFCYDEKTEVLTRDGWKWFKNVKPSDEIATLNIETRELEYQKPIGIYKFRYNGKMVHFKNRNIDLLVTPDHRMLVSSRRSKNKKLYFKGAKDVTQTHNIPLLGIKWKGRDKEFFVLPKVSMPPNYGKLVLDSENCIEKKGHPWTKEEIDFMRKDYAHISPKQLQAVSHRTTDAIKQKAFQSGLKLQTLEIPEKKIPMNDWLRFFGIWLAEGWIKKHPKNGQYLVGISQSTKFYKEIRDLLKRLPS
;
A
#
# COMPACT_ATOMS: atom_id res chain seq x y z
N MET A 1 -66.01 13.82 54.05
CA MET A 1 -66.66 12.50 53.87
C MET A 1 -66.40 12.01 52.45
N PHE A 2 -65.70 10.88 52.34
CA PHE A 2 -65.59 9.93 51.22
C PHE A 2 -65.58 10.39 49.76
N ALA A 3 -64.41 10.24 49.11
CA ALA A 3 -64.32 9.66 47.78
C ALA A 3 -63.02 8.84 47.65
N ARG A 4 -63.16 7.58 47.23
CA ARG A 4 -62.18 6.48 47.38
C ARG A 4 -60.97 6.59 46.44
N SER A 5 -59.77 6.39 46.99
CA SER A 5 -58.54 6.11 46.24
C SER A 5 -58.52 4.65 45.75
N LYS A 6 -58.28 4.43 44.44
CA LYS A 6 -57.80 3.15 43.92
C LYS A 6 -56.28 3.23 43.72
N ARG A 7 -55.53 2.49 44.56
CA ARG A 7 -54.08 2.27 44.43
C ARG A 7 -53.75 1.63 43.07
N HIS A 8 -52.96 2.31 42.24
CA HIS A 8 -52.20 1.67 41.17
C HIS A 8 -50.92 1.06 41.76
N ARG A 9 -50.73 -0.25 41.58
CA ARG A 9 -49.47 -0.94 41.89
C ARG A 9 -48.40 -0.40 40.94
N LYS A 10 -47.35 0.23 41.49
CA LYS A 10 -46.07 0.42 40.80
C LYS A 10 -45.50 -0.96 40.50
N VAL A 11 -45.25 -1.26 39.23
CA VAL A 11 -44.32 -2.31 38.84
C VAL A 11 -42.93 -1.71 39.03
N GLU A 12 -42.26 -2.04 40.13
CA GLU A 12 -40.82 -1.85 40.25
C GLU A 12 -40.14 -2.76 39.21
N GLU A 13 -39.46 -2.17 38.23
CA GLU A 13 -38.48 -2.90 37.42
C GLU A 13 -37.39 -3.42 38.35
N GLU A 14 -37.47 -4.70 38.73
CA GLU A 14 -36.41 -5.40 39.44
C GLU A 14 -35.12 -5.30 38.62
N ARG A 15 -34.09 -4.64 39.17
CA ARG A 15 -32.72 -4.78 38.66
C ARG A 15 -32.39 -6.28 38.62
N PRO A 16 -31.84 -6.81 37.51
CA PRO A 16 -31.52 -8.22 37.43
C PRO A 16 -30.57 -8.61 38.57
N LYS A 17 -30.96 -9.64 39.34
CA LYS A 17 -30.14 -10.23 40.40
C LYS A 17 -28.72 -10.48 39.86
N ARG A 18 -27.69 -10.02 40.59
CA ARG A 18 -26.27 -10.22 40.24
C ARG A 18 -26.04 -11.69 39.88
N ARG A 19 -25.76 -11.95 38.60
CA ARG A 19 -25.51 -13.29 38.06
C ARG A 19 -24.15 -13.80 38.55
N THR A 20 -24.03 -15.10 38.77
CA THR A 20 -22.78 -15.73 39.23
C THR A 20 -21.63 -15.39 38.27
N PRO A 21 -20.49 -14.86 38.76
CA PRO A 21 -19.34 -14.47 37.94
C PRO A 21 -18.86 -15.56 36.99
N LEU A 22 -18.65 -15.22 35.71
CA LEU A 22 -17.77 -16.00 34.84
C LEU A 22 -16.32 -15.86 35.37
N LYS A 23 -15.53 -16.94 35.32
CA LYS A 23 -14.14 -17.03 35.86
C LYS A 23 -13.13 -15.96 35.38
N HIS A 24 -13.51 -15.07 34.46
CA HIS A 24 -12.63 -14.10 33.78
C HIS A 24 -13.04 -12.64 34.03
N GLN A 25 -13.59 -12.28 35.19
CA GLN A 25 -14.07 -10.90 35.42
C GLN A 25 -12.95 -9.89 35.75
N TYR A 26 -11.80 -10.31 36.28
CA TYR A 26 -10.76 -9.39 36.75
C TYR A 26 -9.64 -9.16 35.72
N ILE A 27 -9.34 -7.89 35.45
CA ILE A 27 -8.16 -7.47 34.68
C ILE A 27 -7.01 -7.32 35.68
N ASP A 28 -5.95 -8.09 35.49
CA ASP A 28 -4.68 -7.79 36.15
C ASP A 28 -4.04 -6.60 35.43
N ALA A 29 -4.26 -5.40 35.97
CA ALA A 29 -3.84 -4.15 35.34
C ALA A 29 -2.32 -4.06 35.21
N VAL A 30 -1.56 -4.58 36.19
CA VAL A 30 -0.08 -4.55 36.16
C VAL A 30 0.41 -5.46 35.04
N LYS A 31 -0.05 -6.70 35.01
CA LYS A 31 0.31 -7.65 33.95
C LYS A 31 -0.10 -7.16 32.56
N PHE A 32 -1.27 -6.52 32.43
CA PHE A 32 -1.72 -5.97 31.15
C PHE A 32 -0.76 -4.89 30.64
N VAL A 33 -0.34 -3.97 31.51
CA VAL A 33 0.62 -2.92 31.15
C VAL A 33 1.98 -3.51 30.82
N ASP A 34 2.51 -4.44 31.63
CA ASP A 34 3.79 -5.10 31.37
C ASP A 34 3.79 -5.86 30.04
N ASP A 35 2.74 -6.66 29.77
CA ASP A 35 2.61 -7.41 28.51
C ASP A 35 2.50 -6.48 27.29
N TYR A 36 1.88 -5.32 27.44
CA TYR A 36 1.81 -4.30 26.39
C TYR A 36 3.18 -3.67 26.14
N LEU A 37 3.87 -3.20 27.20
CA LEU A 37 5.19 -2.57 27.11
C LEU A 37 6.24 -3.51 26.50
N ASP A 38 6.18 -4.79 26.84
CA ASP A 38 7.06 -5.83 26.28
C ASP A 38 6.62 -6.35 24.91
N MET A 39 5.51 -5.83 24.35
CA MET A 39 4.88 -6.29 23.11
C MET A 39 4.62 -7.80 23.07
N ARG A 40 4.37 -8.41 24.23
CA ARG A 40 4.00 -9.82 24.38
C ARG A 40 2.54 -10.04 24.05
N ASP A 41 1.72 -9.00 24.19
CA ASP A 41 0.31 -9.05 23.84
C ASP A 41 0.10 -9.01 22.32
N TRP A 42 -0.62 -9.99 21.81
CA TRP A 42 -0.97 -10.06 20.38
C TRP A 42 -1.84 -8.88 19.94
N ARG A 43 -2.58 -8.25 20.87
CA ARG A 43 -3.43 -7.06 20.62
C ARG A 43 -2.65 -5.84 20.19
N VAL A 44 -1.34 -5.77 20.49
CA VAL A 44 -0.43 -4.74 19.95
C VAL A 44 -0.34 -4.80 18.41
N ARG A 45 -0.70 -5.95 17.81
CA ARG A 45 -0.65 -6.20 16.36
C ARG A 45 -2.03 -6.49 15.75
N GLU A 46 -3.11 -6.30 16.51
CA GLU A 46 -4.47 -6.63 16.06
C GLU A 46 -5.04 -5.58 15.10
N ASN A 47 -4.81 -4.29 15.35
CA ASN A 47 -5.33 -3.20 14.54
C ASN A 47 -4.17 -2.40 13.92
N ALA A 48 -4.05 -2.44 12.59
CA ALA A 48 -2.99 -1.75 11.86
C ALA A 48 -3.06 -0.20 11.99
N ASN A 49 -4.22 0.34 12.34
CA ASN A 49 -4.44 1.79 12.53
C ASN A 49 -4.07 2.28 13.95
N VAL A 50 -3.74 1.38 14.87
CA VAL A 50 -3.41 1.68 16.26
C VAL A 50 -1.99 1.19 16.55
N PRO A 51 -0.95 1.99 16.27
CA PRO A 51 0.43 1.58 16.50
C PRO A 51 0.74 1.48 18.00
N TYR A 52 1.83 0.79 18.36
CA TYR A 52 2.35 0.80 19.73
C TYR A 52 2.59 2.23 20.20
N SER A 53 1.83 2.67 21.22
CA SER A 53 1.91 4.02 21.78
C SER A 53 1.25 4.10 23.15
N PHE A 54 1.50 5.17 23.90
CA PHE A 54 0.82 5.42 25.17
C PHE A 54 -0.71 5.59 24.99
N SER A 55 -1.15 6.33 23.97
CA SER A 55 -2.58 6.51 23.68
C SER A 55 -3.26 5.16 23.37
N SER A 56 -2.57 4.29 22.64
CA SER A 56 -3.02 2.95 22.31
C SER A 56 -3.14 2.05 23.54
N LEU A 57 -2.18 2.13 24.48
CA LEU A 57 -2.27 1.43 25.77
C LEU A 57 -3.54 1.85 26.53
N PHE A 58 -3.78 3.16 26.64
CA PHE A 58 -4.95 3.69 27.34
C PHE A 58 -6.26 3.21 26.69
N LEU A 59 -6.34 3.27 25.35
CA LEU A 59 -7.50 2.80 24.60
C LEU A 59 -7.75 1.29 24.80
N GLN A 60 -6.71 0.47 24.76
CA GLN A 60 -6.85 -0.98 24.94
C GLN A 60 -7.24 -1.35 26.38
N ALA A 61 -6.69 -0.66 27.38
CA ALA A 61 -7.04 -0.91 28.79
C ALA A 61 -8.52 -0.55 29.07
N ALA A 62 -8.97 0.61 28.60
CA ALA A 62 -10.37 1.02 28.70
C ALA A 62 -11.29 0.05 27.93
N GLY A 63 -10.89 -0.31 26.71
CA GLY A 63 -11.61 -1.25 25.86
C GLY A 63 -11.79 -2.63 26.49
N GLU A 64 -10.74 -3.21 27.06
CA GLU A 64 -10.83 -4.50 27.76
C GLU A 64 -11.83 -4.46 28.93
N THR A 65 -11.87 -3.34 29.66
CA THR A 65 -12.82 -3.13 30.76
C THR A 65 -14.26 -3.12 30.24
N VAL A 66 -14.53 -2.36 29.18
CA VAL A 66 -15.87 -2.29 28.56
C VAL A 66 -16.28 -3.63 27.96
N ALA A 67 -15.36 -4.37 27.33
CA ALA A 67 -15.63 -5.68 26.75
C ALA A 67 -16.10 -6.68 27.82
N ARG A 68 -15.42 -6.73 28.97
CA ARG A 68 -15.81 -7.60 30.10
C ARG A 68 -17.14 -7.21 30.70
N TYR A 69 -17.36 -5.92 30.94
CA TYR A 69 -18.66 -5.41 31.40
C TYR A 69 -19.78 -5.82 30.43
N THR A 70 -19.55 -5.67 29.12
CA THR A 70 -20.56 -6.02 28.11
C THR A 70 -20.87 -7.51 28.13
N LEU A 71 -19.86 -8.38 28.20
CA LEU A 71 -20.05 -9.83 28.26
C LEU A 71 -20.69 -10.31 29.58
N SER A 72 -20.44 -9.65 30.71
CA SER A 72 -20.94 -10.11 32.01
C SER A 72 -22.27 -9.49 32.42
N GLU A 73 -22.47 -8.20 32.14
CA GLU A 73 -23.61 -7.42 32.65
C GLU A 73 -24.65 -7.13 31.56
N VAL A 74 -24.23 -6.99 30.29
CA VAL A 74 -25.15 -6.64 29.19
C VAL A 74 -25.73 -7.89 28.54
N TYR A 75 -24.87 -8.84 28.16
CA TYR A 75 -25.33 -10.02 27.42
C TYR A 75 -25.81 -11.16 28.33
N PRO A 76 -26.90 -11.86 27.94
CA PRO A 76 -27.24 -13.18 28.45
C PRO A 76 -26.08 -14.18 28.36
N ARG A 77 -26.09 -15.17 29.25
CA ARG A 77 -24.98 -16.10 29.44
C ARG A 77 -24.70 -16.91 28.18
N GLU A 78 -25.73 -17.31 27.46
CA GLU A 78 -25.68 -18.05 26.22
C GLU A 78 -24.99 -17.26 25.09
N ILE A 79 -25.28 -15.96 24.97
CA ILE A 79 -24.65 -15.07 23.99
C ILE A 79 -23.18 -14.85 24.35
N ALA A 80 -22.91 -14.52 25.62
CA ALA A 80 -21.54 -14.32 26.09
C ALA A 80 -20.70 -15.59 25.94
N LYS A 81 -21.27 -16.76 26.25
CA LYS A 81 -20.61 -18.06 26.10
C LYS A 81 -20.30 -18.36 24.63
N ALA A 82 -21.26 -18.17 23.73
CA ALA A 82 -21.05 -18.40 22.29
C ALA A 82 -19.93 -17.53 21.71
N HIS A 83 -19.80 -16.27 22.18
CA HIS A 83 -18.65 -15.43 21.84
C HIS A 83 -17.34 -15.99 22.41
N ILE A 84 -17.29 -16.26 23.72
CA ILE A 84 -16.08 -16.70 24.44
C ILE A 84 -15.57 -18.06 23.92
N GLU A 85 -16.48 -18.96 23.56
CA GLU A 85 -16.14 -20.29 23.03
C GLU A 85 -15.87 -20.31 21.52
N GLY A 86 -16.13 -19.20 20.83
CA GLY A 86 -15.86 -19.03 19.41
C GLY A 86 -16.91 -19.65 18.48
N ASP A 87 -18.16 -19.80 18.91
CA ASP A 87 -19.26 -20.25 18.04
C ASP A 87 -19.69 -19.12 17.07
N PHE A 88 -19.66 -17.88 17.55
CA PHE A 88 -19.68 -16.68 16.73
C PHE A 88 -18.77 -15.60 17.36
N HIS A 89 -18.57 -14.50 16.66
CA HIS A 89 -17.81 -13.35 17.15
C HIS A 89 -18.66 -12.09 17.15
N ILE A 90 -18.64 -11.37 18.27
CA ILE A 90 -19.30 -10.06 18.43
C ILE A 90 -18.21 -9.02 18.19
N HIS A 91 -18.37 -8.22 17.15
CA HIS A 91 -17.36 -7.24 16.77
C HIS A 91 -17.35 -6.03 17.68
N ASN A 92 -16.15 -5.45 17.84
CA ASN A 92 -15.90 -4.24 18.61
C ASN A 92 -16.46 -4.27 20.03
N LEU A 93 -16.35 -5.41 20.73
CA LEU A 93 -16.67 -5.50 22.16
C LEU A 93 -15.95 -4.46 23.04
N PRO A 94 -14.71 -4.01 22.73
CA PRO A 94 -14.12 -2.86 23.41
C PRO A 94 -14.97 -1.58 23.42
N PHE A 95 -15.91 -1.48 22.48
CA PHE A 95 -16.91 -0.42 22.34
C PHE A 95 -18.33 -0.98 22.49
N GLY A 96 -18.50 -2.05 23.28
CA GLY A 96 -19.74 -2.85 23.32
C GLY A 96 -21.01 -2.10 23.71
N ILE A 97 -20.88 -0.92 24.31
CA ILE A 97 -22.00 -0.07 24.73
C ILE A 97 -22.37 1.02 23.71
N VAL A 98 -21.67 1.12 22.58
CA VAL A 98 -21.97 2.09 21.51
C VAL A 98 -22.25 1.38 20.18
N GLY A 99 -22.75 2.12 19.18
CA GLY A 99 -23.02 1.57 17.86
C GLY A 99 -21.75 1.20 17.09
N TYR A 100 -21.90 0.43 16.00
CA TYR A 100 -20.75 0.01 15.19
C TYR A 100 -20.33 1.10 14.21
N CYS A 101 -21.13 1.40 13.19
CA CYS A 101 -20.78 2.44 12.21
C CYS A 101 -21.97 3.30 11.81
N ALA A 102 -21.68 4.48 11.25
CA ALA A 102 -22.69 5.44 10.83
C ALA A 102 -22.22 6.27 9.62
N GLY A 103 -23.16 6.54 8.73
CA GLY A 103 -23.14 7.61 7.75
C GLY A 103 -23.80 8.85 8.31
N TRP A 104 -23.36 10.01 7.82
CA TRP A 104 -23.78 11.30 8.32
C TRP A 104 -24.13 12.28 7.19
N SER A 105 -25.19 13.08 7.42
CA SER A 105 -25.65 14.08 6.46
C SER A 105 -24.75 15.32 6.48
N ILE A 106 -24.11 15.60 5.34
CA ILE A 106 -23.41 16.88 5.13
C ILE A 106 -24.42 18.03 5.13
N GLU A 107 -25.59 17.85 4.53
CA GLU A 107 -26.68 18.84 4.52
C GLU A 107 -27.02 19.33 5.94
N ASP A 108 -27.23 18.43 6.90
CA ASP A 108 -27.49 18.78 8.31
C ASP A 108 -26.40 19.70 8.87
N LEU A 109 -25.13 19.36 8.60
CA LEU A 109 -23.98 20.13 9.07
C LEU A 109 -23.88 21.48 8.37
N LEU A 110 -24.20 21.57 7.08
CA LEU A 110 -24.19 22.82 6.32
C LEU A 110 -25.37 23.74 6.70
N LEU A 111 -26.52 23.19 7.09
CA LEU A 111 -27.69 23.94 7.52
C LEU A 111 -27.59 24.43 8.97
N HIS A 112 -27.07 23.58 9.87
CA HIS A 112 -27.11 23.83 11.31
C HIS A 112 -25.74 24.12 11.94
N GLY A 113 -24.65 23.89 11.21
CA GLY A 113 -23.30 23.91 11.77
C GLY A 113 -23.07 22.75 12.74
N PHE A 114 -21.87 22.68 13.32
CA PHE A 114 -21.57 21.75 14.41
C PHE A 114 -22.10 22.29 15.75
N SER A 115 -23.37 22.09 16.06
CA SER A 115 -24.12 22.77 17.14
C SER A 115 -25.22 21.90 17.77
N GLY A 116 -25.89 22.43 18.80
CA GLY A 116 -27.05 21.81 19.42
C GLY A 116 -26.73 20.73 20.46
N VAL A 117 -25.55 20.78 21.07
CA VAL A 117 -25.16 19.86 22.15
C VAL A 117 -24.78 20.68 23.39
N ARG A 118 -25.63 20.61 24.41
CA ARG A 118 -25.49 21.39 25.64
C ARG A 118 -24.13 21.16 26.31
N GLY A 119 -23.47 22.26 26.69
CA GLY A 119 -22.20 22.22 27.43
C GLY A 119 -20.99 21.91 26.54
N ARG A 120 -21.15 21.92 25.21
CA ARG A 120 -20.07 21.80 24.24
C ARG A 120 -19.92 23.12 23.46
N THR A 121 -18.74 23.35 22.91
CA THR A 121 -18.52 24.45 21.97
C THR A 121 -19.30 24.17 20.69
N GLU A 122 -19.98 25.18 20.18
CA GLU A 122 -20.81 25.10 18.98
C GLU A 122 -20.26 26.03 17.89
N SER A 123 -20.41 25.64 16.63
CA SER A 123 -20.08 26.49 15.48
C SER A 123 -21.34 26.79 14.67
N SER A 124 -21.47 28.04 14.22
CA SER A 124 -22.49 28.42 13.25
C SER A 124 -22.29 27.70 11.90
N PRO A 125 -23.33 27.61 11.05
CA PRO A 125 -23.20 27.09 9.69
C PRO A 125 -22.00 27.70 8.94
N PRO A 126 -21.23 26.90 8.20
CA PRO A 126 -20.06 27.39 7.49
C PRO A 126 -20.47 28.36 6.37
N ARG A 127 -19.65 29.39 6.14
CA ARG A 127 -19.82 30.38 5.05
C ARG A 127 -18.68 30.39 4.04
N HIS A 128 -17.66 29.56 4.26
CA HIS A 128 -16.49 29.45 3.39
C HIS A 128 -16.10 27.99 3.22
N PHE A 129 -15.52 27.64 2.07
CA PHE A 129 -15.10 26.28 1.72
C PHE A 129 -14.18 25.66 2.77
N SER A 130 -13.18 26.42 3.23
CA SER A 130 -12.25 25.98 4.29
C SER A 130 -12.97 25.72 5.62
N SER A 131 -13.96 26.55 5.97
CA SER A 131 -14.74 26.38 7.19
C SER A 131 -15.66 25.15 7.11
N ALA A 132 -16.23 24.87 5.93
CA ALA A 132 -17.05 23.68 5.71
C ALA A 132 -16.22 22.39 5.86
N LEU A 133 -15.07 22.31 5.18
CA LEU A 133 -14.14 21.18 5.31
C LEU A 133 -13.65 20.99 6.74
N LEU A 134 -13.31 22.09 7.43
CA LEU A 134 -12.88 22.04 8.83
C LEU A 134 -14.00 21.49 9.73
N GLN A 135 -15.24 21.98 9.59
CA GLN A 135 -16.38 21.48 10.35
C GLN A 135 -16.64 19.99 10.07
N ILE A 136 -16.59 19.54 8.81
CA ILE A 136 -16.73 18.12 8.45
C ILE A 136 -15.63 17.29 9.12
N SER A 137 -14.37 17.71 9.05
CA SER A 137 -13.27 16.97 9.68
C SER A 137 -13.40 16.89 11.21
N ASN A 138 -13.84 17.98 11.84
CA ASN A 138 -14.07 18.04 13.29
C ASN A 138 -15.24 17.17 13.72
N PHE A 139 -16.30 17.18 12.92
CA PHE A 139 -17.47 16.37 13.11
C PHE A 139 -17.12 14.88 13.04
N LEU A 140 -16.50 14.44 11.95
CA LEU A 140 -16.03 13.05 11.73
C LEU A 140 -15.11 12.56 12.84
N GLY A 141 -14.19 13.40 13.31
CA GLY A 141 -13.30 13.05 14.42
C GLY A 141 -14.01 13.00 15.78
N SER A 142 -15.05 13.81 15.99
CA SER A 142 -15.81 13.81 17.24
C SER A 142 -16.71 12.58 17.35
N ILE A 143 -17.45 12.25 16.29
CA ILE A 143 -18.36 11.10 16.27
C ILE A 143 -17.64 9.75 16.26
N GLN A 144 -16.36 9.69 15.83
CA GLN A 144 -15.50 8.52 16.02
C GLN A 144 -15.37 8.09 17.49
N ASN A 145 -15.61 9.00 18.45
CA ASN A 145 -15.60 8.68 19.88
C ASN A 145 -16.96 8.20 20.40
N GLU A 146 -18.02 8.28 19.60
CA GLU A 146 -19.36 7.77 19.91
C GLU A 146 -19.71 6.47 19.16
N TRP A 147 -18.86 6.03 18.23
CA TRP A 147 -19.08 4.86 17.37
C TRP A 147 -17.79 4.06 17.18
N ALA A 148 -17.90 2.74 17.09
CA ALA A 148 -16.73 1.86 17.12
C ALA A 148 -15.96 1.72 15.79
N GLY A 149 -16.64 1.99 14.67
CA GLY A 149 -16.22 1.70 13.31
C GLY A 149 -16.20 2.95 12.45
N ALA A 150 -16.41 2.79 11.14
CA ALA A 150 -16.21 3.88 10.21
C ALA A 150 -17.32 4.93 10.23
N GLN A 151 -16.89 6.16 9.93
CA GLN A 151 -17.70 7.37 9.86
C GLN A 151 -17.72 7.84 8.40
N ALA A 152 -18.89 7.82 7.78
CA ALA A 152 -19.02 8.07 6.35
C ALA A 152 -19.80 9.36 6.04
N VAL A 153 -19.40 10.05 4.97
CA VAL A 153 -20.16 11.15 4.36
C VAL A 153 -20.19 10.96 2.84
N ASN A 154 -21.24 11.45 2.19
CA ASN A 154 -21.46 11.24 0.75
C ASN A 154 -21.60 12.55 0.00
N SER A 155 -21.45 12.47 -1.32
CA SER A 155 -21.60 13.59 -2.25
C SER A 155 -20.78 14.81 -1.84
N LEU A 156 -19.56 14.59 -1.32
CA LEU A 156 -18.71 15.66 -0.78
C LEU A 156 -18.41 16.72 -1.84
N ASP A 157 -18.16 16.29 -3.08
CA ASP A 157 -17.96 17.14 -4.24
C ASP A 157 -19.18 18.00 -4.55
N VAL A 158 -20.38 17.41 -4.56
CA VAL A 158 -21.62 18.12 -4.89
C VAL A 158 -22.01 19.10 -3.78
N TYR A 159 -22.06 18.66 -2.52
CA TYR A 159 -22.47 19.52 -1.41
C TYR A 159 -21.53 20.71 -1.19
N LEU A 160 -20.23 20.57 -1.48
CA LEU A 160 -19.26 21.65 -1.28
C LEU A 160 -19.01 22.51 -2.53
N ALA A 161 -19.46 22.09 -3.71
CA ALA A 161 -19.35 22.85 -4.96
C ALA A 161 -19.86 24.30 -4.85
N PRO A 162 -20.99 24.59 -4.16
CA PRO A 162 -21.45 25.96 -3.93
C PRO A 162 -20.42 26.87 -3.27
N PHE A 163 -19.70 26.38 -2.28
CA PHE A 163 -18.73 27.17 -1.52
C PHE A 163 -17.56 27.61 -2.41
N VAL A 164 -17.13 26.75 -3.35
CA VAL A 164 -16.09 27.10 -4.34
C VAL A 164 -16.51 28.28 -5.20
N ARG A 165 -17.75 28.28 -5.71
CA ARG A 165 -18.28 29.37 -6.54
C ARG A 165 -18.45 30.66 -5.74
N LYS A 166 -19.07 30.58 -4.56
CA LYS A 166 -19.37 31.76 -3.73
C LYS A 166 -18.10 32.43 -3.20
N ASP A 167 -17.09 31.65 -2.82
CA ASP A 167 -15.78 32.16 -2.41
C ASP A 167 -14.88 32.56 -3.61
N LYS A 168 -15.32 32.29 -4.85
CA LYS A 168 -14.57 32.55 -6.10
C LYS A 168 -13.17 31.91 -6.08
N LEU A 169 -13.09 30.65 -5.63
CA LEU A 169 -11.80 29.99 -5.40
C LEU A 169 -11.15 29.55 -6.70
N SER A 170 -9.85 29.82 -6.80
CA SER A 170 -9.00 29.21 -7.82
C SER A 170 -8.70 27.74 -7.49
N TYR A 171 -8.28 26.97 -8.50
CA TYR A 171 -7.82 25.59 -8.30
C TYR A 171 -6.77 25.46 -7.19
N LYS A 172 -5.81 26.39 -7.13
CA LYS A 172 -4.73 26.37 -6.14
C LYS A 172 -5.29 26.47 -4.71
N GLN A 173 -6.31 27.30 -4.51
CA GLN A 173 -6.96 27.46 -3.21
C GLN A 173 -7.80 26.24 -2.84
N VAL A 174 -8.55 25.67 -3.79
CA VAL A 174 -9.31 24.44 -3.57
C VAL A 174 -8.38 23.27 -3.22
N LYS A 175 -7.28 23.10 -3.98
CA LYS A 175 -6.25 22.09 -3.70
C LYS A 175 -5.62 22.26 -2.32
N GLN A 176 -5.31 23.49 -1.92
CA GLN A 176 -4.75 23.78 -0.61
C GLN A 176 -5.73 23.38 0.52
N ALA A 177 -6.99 23.80 0.43
CA ALA A 177 -8.00 23.46 1.44
C ALA A 177 -8.28 21.94 1.48
N MET A 178 -8.28 21.27 0.33
CA MET A 178 -8.44 19.81 0.27
C MET A 178 -7.24 19.07 0.85
N GLN A 179 -6.03 19.58 0.64
CA GLN A 179 -4.82 19.04 1.29
C GLN A 179 -4.92 19.14 2.82
N GLU A 180 -5.36 20.29 3.34
CA GLU A 180 -5.58 20.49 4.78
C GLU A 180 -6.63 19.50 5.32
N PHE A 181 -7.73 19.29 4.60
CA PHE A 181 -8.75 18.30 4.97
C PHE A 181 -8.18 16.88 5.04
N ILE A 182 -7.50 16.41 3.99
CA ILE A 182 -6.92 15.07 3.94
C ILE A 182 -5.88 14.88 5.07
N TYR A 183 -5.03 15.88 5.30
CA TYR A 183 -3.99 15.79 6.32
C TYR A 183 -4.62 15.72 7.72
N ASN A 184 -5.64 16.51 8.01
CA ASN A 184 -6.35 16.47 9.28
C ASN A 184 -6.98 15.10 9.60
N LEU A 185 -7.41 14.35 8.58
CA LEU A 185 -8.00 13.01 8.75
C LEU A 185 -6.96 11.89 8.93
N ASN A 186 -5.67 12.14 8.67
CA ASN A 186 -4.60 11.12 8.77
C ASN A 186 -3.67 11.31 9.98
N ILE A 187 -3.91 12.28 10.87
CA ILE A 187 -3.07 12.52 12.05
C ILE A 187 -3.80 12.09 13.34
N SER A 188 -3.27 11.07 14.01
CA SER A 188 -3.92 10.38 15.14
C SER A 188 -3.94 11.13 16.48
N SER A 189 -2.99 12.04 16.72
CA SER A 189 -2.81 12.70 18.02
C SER A 189 -4.02 13.55 18.45
N ARG A 190 -4.84 13.97 17.48
CA ARG A 190 -6.03 14.81 17.71
C ARG A 190 -7.24 14.02 18.23
N TRP A 191 -7.25 12.70 18.07
CA TRP A 191 -8.46 11.87 18.16
C TRP A 191 -8.38 10.72 19.18
N GLY A 192 -7.41 10.74 20.09
CA GLY A 192 -7.32 9.74 21.16
C GLY A 192 -6.51 8.48 20.81
N GLY A 193 -5.56 8.58 19.88
CA GLY A 193 -4.56 7.53 19.61
C GLY A 193 -4.78 6.71 18.34
N GLN A 194 -5.95 6.82 17.73
CA GLN A 194 -6.26 6.23 16.42
C GLN A 194 -6.69 7.34 15.45
N THR A 195 -6.26 7.26 14.19
CA THR A 195 -6.85 8.09 13.13
C THR A 195 -8.32 7.69 12.92
N PRO A 196 -9.25 8.66 12.75
CA PRO A 196 -10.64 8.34 12.53
C PRO A 196 -10.79 7.51 11.26
N PHE A 197 -11.55 6.44 11.35
CA PHE A 197 -11.83 5.60 10.21
C PHE A 197 -12.89 6.29 9.37
N THR A 198 -12.47 7.11 8.41
CA THR A 198 -13.40 7.90 7.59
C THR A 198 -13.54 7.37 6.17
N ASN A 199 -14.77 7.35 5.65
CA ASN A 199 -15.06 7.09 4.25
C ASN A 199 -15.72 8.32 3.63
N VAL A 200 -15.33 8.66 2.40
CA VAL A 200 -15.92 9.77 1.65
C VAL A 200 -16.31 9.27 0.27
N THR A 201 -17.57 9.49 -0.10
CA THR A 201 -18.10 9.17 -1.42
C THR A 201 -18.11 10.41 -2.32
N PHE A 202 -17.70 10.23 -3.56
CA PHE A 202 -17.69 11.24 -4.62
C PHE A 202 -18.60 10.79 -5.76
N GLU A 203 -19.43 11.70 -6.27
CA GLU A 203 -20.40 11.38 -7.32
C GLU A 203 -19.82 11.56 -8.72
N LEU A 204 -18.78 12.39 -8.89
CA LEU A 204 -18.18 12.87 -10.17
C LEU A 204 -19.14 13.65 -11.05
N LYS A 205 -20.42 13.29 -11.08
CA LYS A 205 -21.47 13.98 -11.81
C LYS A 205 -22.62 14.25 -10.87
N VAL A 206 -23.18 15.45 -10.94
CA VAL A 206 -24.34 15.82 -10.10
C VAL A 206 -25.48 14.81 -10.35
N PRO A 207 -25.88 14.04 -9.32
CA PRO A 207 -26.91 13.03 -9.45
C PRO A 207 -28.27 13.62 -9.84
N GLU A 208 -29.07 12.85 -10.58
CA GLU A 208 -30.35 13.34 -11.13
C GLU A 208 -31.34 13.81 -10.07
N ASP A 209 -31.37 13.16 -8.91
CA ASP A 209 -32.19 13.53 -7.76
C ASP A 209 -31.71 14.84 -7.10
N MET A 210 -30.40 15.07 -7.05
CA MET A 210 -29.83 16.31 -6.48
C MET A 210 -29.93 17.51 -7.42
N LYS A 211 -30.05 17.30 -8.75
CA LYS A 211 -30.11 18.41 -9.73
C LYS A 211 -31.18 19.45 -9.43
N LYS A 212 -32.32 19.02 -8.88
CA LYS A 212 -33.46 19.89 -8.54
C LYS A 212 -33.45 20.36 -7.09
N GLU A 213 -32.53 19.84 -6.27
CA GLU A 213 -32.43 20.23 -4.88
C GLU A 213 -31.79 21.63 -4.78
N PRO A 214 -32.30 22.47 -3.85
CA PRO A 214 -31.75 23.79 -3.63
C PRO A 214 -30.35 23.68 -3.02
N VAL A 215 -29.47 24.57 -3.47
CA VAL A 215 -28.11 24.67 -2.95
C VAL A 215 -28.11 25.15 -1.50
N ILE A 216 -27.33 24.49 -0.66
CA ILE A 216 -27.14 24.89 0.74
C ILE A 216 -25.88 25.75 0.86
N TYR A 217 -26.03 26.96 1.40
CA TYR A 217 -24.91 27.86 1.68
C TYR A 217 -25.22 28.76 2.89
N GLY A 218 -24.24 28.90 3.80
CA GLY A 218 -24.36 29.81 4.94
C GLY A 218 -25.53 29.50 5.89
N GLY A 219 -25.96 28.24 5.98
CA GLY A 219 -27.08 27.81 6.82
C GLY A 219 -28.46 27.95 6.18
N LYS A 220 -28.54 28.18 4.86
CA LYS A 220 -29.81 28.37 4.15
C LYS A 220 -29.82 27.61 2.82
N ALA A 221 -31.00 27.14 2.44
CA ALA A 221 -31.31 26.77 1.06
C ALA A 221 -31.45 28.04 0.21
N LEU A 222 -30.83 28.05 -0.96
CA LEU A 222 -30.90 29.13 -1.95
C LEU A 222 -31.84 28.73 -3.10
N ASP A 223 -32.20 29.70 -3.95
CA ASP A 223 -33.05 29.46 -5.14
C ASP A 223 -32.31 28.76 -6.28
N GLU A 224 -30.96 28.75 -6.24
CA GLU A 224 -30.11 28.01 -7.18
C GLU A 224 -30.14 26.51 -6.86
N THR A 225 -30.00 25.65 -7.87
CA THR A 225 -29.99 24.20 -7.68
C THR A 225 -28.62 23.59 -7.99
N TYR A 226 -28.35 22.38 -7.49
CA TYR A 226 -27.06 21.72 -7.72
C TYR A 226 -26.78 21.38 -9.20
N ALA A 227 -27.80 21.38 -10.08
CA ALA A 227 -27.62 21.15 -11.52
C ALA A 227 -26.57 22.07 -12.15
N ASP A 228 -26.47 23.31 -11.66
CA ASP A 228 -25.60 24.33 -12.23
C ASP A 228 -24.17 24.28 -11.69
N TYR A 229 -23.81 23.31 -10.84
CA TYR A 229 -22.55 23.30 -10.06
C TYR A 229 -21.54 22.21 -10.45
N GLN A 230 -21.71 21.60 -11.63
CA GLN A 230 -20.81 20.52 -12.10
C GLN A 230 -19.34 20.97 -12.19
N SER A 231 -19.07 22.18 -12.69
CA SER A 231 -17.68 22.67 -12.85
C SER A 231 -16.92 22.80 -11.53
N GLU A 232 -17.61 23.19 -10.46
CA GLU A 232 -17.03 23.31 -9.12
C GLU A 232 -16.87 21.94 -8.47
N ALA A 233 -17.80 21.00 -8.69
CA ALA A 233 -17.65 19.62 -8.26
C ALA A 233 -16.43 18.97 -8.93
N ASP A 234 -16.22 19.18 -10.23
CA ASP A 234 -15.03 18.72 -10.96
C ASP A 234 -13.74 19.31 -10.40
N LEU A 235 -13.77 20.60 -10.01
CA LEU A 235 -12.62 21.26 -9.39
C LEU A 235 -12.24 20.62 -8.06
N ILE A 236 -13.24 20.25 -7.24
CA ILE A 236 -13.06 19.55 -5.97
C ILE A 236 -12.50 18.14 -6.20
N ASN A 237 -13.11 17.39 -7.12
CA ASN A 237 -12.67 16.04 -7.48
C ASN A 237 -11.21 16.04 -7.98
N ARG A 238 -10.87 16.98 -8.87
CA ARG A 238 -9.51 17.14 -9.37
C ARG A 238 -8.53 17.46 -8.25
N ALA A 239 -8.88 18.41 -7.38
CA ALA A 239 -8.04 18.80 -6.25
C ALA A 239 -7.80 17.63 -5.28
N PHE A 240 -8.85 16.87 -4.95
CA PHE A 240 -8.76 15.68 -4.10
C PHE A 240 -7.85 14.62 -4.71
N LEU A 241 -8.11 14.22 -5.96
CA LEU A 241 -7.33 13.19 -6.65
C LEU A 241 -5.86 13.60 -6.85
N ASP A 242 -5.60 14.88 -7.12
CA ASP A 242 -4.24 15.42 -7.22
C ASP A 242 -3.47 15.27 -5.90
N VAL A 243 -4.09 15.61 -4.76
CA VAL A 243 -3.46 15.39 -3.44
C VAL A 243 -3.24 13.90 -3.17
N MET A 244 -4.21 13.04 -3.46
CA MET A 244 -4.09 11.59 -3.29
C MET A 244 -3.00 10.98 -4.19
N LEU A 245 -2.83 11.50 -5.42
CA LEU A 245 -1.81 11.05 -6.37
C LEU A 245 -0.40 11.38 -5.88
N HIS A 246 -0.21 12.55 -5.27
CA HIS A 246 1.05 12.96 -4.68
C HIS A 246 1.38 12.12 -3.44
N GLY A 247 0.38 11.84 -2.61
CA GLY A 247 0.56 11.17 -1.33
C GLY A 247 1.10 12.12 -0.25
N ASP A 248 1.56 11.54 0.85
CA ASP A 248 2.14 12.30 1.96
C ASP A 248 3.49 12.94 1.60
N MET A 249 4.12 13.63 2.56
CA MET A 249 5.45 14.25 2.37
C MET A 249 6.52 13.29 1.83
N ARG A 250 6.33 11.97 1.97
CA ARG A 250 7.24 10.92 1.49
C ARG A 250 6.70 10.17 0.26
N GLY A 251 5.62 10.66 -0.34
CA GLY A 251 4.95 10.06 -1.49
C GLY A 251 4.18 8.77 -1.16
N ARG A 252 3.87 8.52 0.12
CA ARG A 252 3.10 7.35 0.56
C ARG A 252 1.60 7.60 0.38
N ILE A 253 0.86 6.53 0.13
CA ILE A 253 -0.61 6.55 0.09
C ILE A 253 -1.19 7.07 1.42
N PHE A 254 -2.27 7.86 1.34
CA PHE A 254 -3.09 8.17 2.50
C PHE A 254 -4.05 7.01 2.79
N THR A 255 -4.17 6.63 4.06
CA THR A 255 -5.13 5.59 4.48
C THR A 255 -6.55 6.15 4.51
N PHE A 256 -6.70 7.40 4.95
CA PHE A 256 -8.00 8.05 5.11
C PHE A 256 -8.08 9.39 4.34
N PRO A 257 -9.29 9.92 4.08
CA PRO A 257 -10.50 9.13 4.01
C PRO A 257 -10.37 8.07 2.92
N ILE A 258 -11.02 6.91 3.11
CA ILE A 258 -11.15 5.93 2.04
C ILE A 258 -12.06 6.56 0.98
N PRO A 259 -11.57 6.81 -0.25
CA PRO A 259 -12.41 7.39 -1.27
C PRO A 259 -13.18 6.30 -2.00
N THR A 260 -14.47 6.55 -2.22
CA THR A 260 -15.34 5.70 -2.99
C THR A 260 -15.95 6.46 -4.16
N PHE A 261 -15.92 5.87 -5.35
CA PHE A 261 -16.48 6.44 -6.57
C PHE A 261 -17.54 5.51 -7.17
N ASN A 262 -18.65 6.12 -7.58
CA ASN A 262 -19.76 5.43 -8.22
C ASN A 262 -19.51 5.29 -9.73
N ILE A 263 -19.48 4.06 -10.24
CA ILE A 263 -19.40 3.80 -11.68
C ILE A 263 -20.84 3.67 -12.22
N THR A 264 -21.41 4.79 -12.65
CA THR A 264 -22.77 4.87 -13.22
C THR A 264 -22.77 4.59 -14.73
N LYS A 265 -23.97 4.40 -15.29
CA LYS A 265 -24.13 4.16 -16.75
C LYS A 265 -23.67 5.34 -17.60
N ASP A 266 -23.75 6.54 -17.04
CA ASP A 266 -23.38 7.81 -17.67
C ASP A 266 -22.03 8.35 -17.17
N PHE A 267 -21.22 7.49 -16.54
CA PHE A 267 -19.87 7.81 -16.10
C PHE A 267 -19.01 8.28 -17.28
N ASP A 268 -18.41 9.46 -17.15
CA ASP A 268 -17.52 10.01 -18.16
C ASP A 268 -16.13 9.38 -18.04
N TRP A 269 -15.82 8.42 -18.90
CA TRP A 269 -14.56 7.69 -18.91
C TRP A 269 -13.37 8.50 -19.42
N ASP A 270 -13.61 9.61 -20.12
CA ASP A 270 -12.60 10.33 -20.89
C ASP A 270 -12.27 11.72 -20.31
N SER A 271 -12.99 12.15 -19.27
CA SER A 271 -12.72 13.39 -18.55
C SER A 271 -11.30 13.47 -17.94
N GLU A 272 -10.82 14.70 -17.71
CA GLU A 272 -9.57 14.97 -16.99
C GLU A 272 -9.59 14.33 -15.59
N VAL A 273 -10.73 14.42 -14.90
CA VAL A 273 -10.93 13.87 -13.56
C VAL A 273 -10.84 12.34 -13.59
N SER A 274 -11.46 11.68 -14.56
CA SER A 274 -11.40 10.22 -14.73
C SER A 274 -9.98 9.75 -15.05
N ASN A 275 -9.23 10.50 -15.87
CA ASN A 275 -7.83 10.18 -16.14
C ASN A 275 -6.97 10.24 -14.86
N LEU A 276 -7.19 11.24 -13.99
CA LEU A 276 -6.54 11.32 -12.69
C LEU A 276 -6.98 10.19 -11.75
N LEU A 277 -8.28 9.87 -11.70
CA LEU A 277 -8.85 8.80 -10.89
C LEU A 277 -8.15 7.46 -11.16
N PHE A 278 -8.02 7.11 -12.44
CA PHE A 278 -7.36 5.87 -12.84
C PHE A 278 -5.84 5.93 -12.73
N ALA A 279 -5.22 7.11 -12.76
CA ALA A 279 -3.80 7.25 -12.43
C ALA A 279 -3.53 6.97 -10.94
N VAL A 280 -4.37 7.47 -10.04
CA VAL A 280 -4.30 7.17 -8.60
C VAL A 280 -4.52 5.66 -8.38
N THR A 281 -5.53 5.09 -9.04
CA THR A 281 -5.86 3.65 -8.94
C THR A 281 -4.71 2.77 -9.42
N ALA A 282 -4.13 3.08 -10.58
CA ALA A 282 -3.00 2.32 -11.12
C ALA A 282 -1.79 2.34 -10.19
N LYS A 283 -1.54 3.48 -9.52
CA LYS A 283 -0.38 3.70 -8.64
C LYS A 283 -0.56 3.09 -7.24
N PHE A 284 -1.72 3.31 -6.62
CA PHE A 284 -1.94 3.04 -5.19
C PHE A 284 -3.04 2.03 -4.90
N GLY A 285 -3.86 1.68 -5.88
CA GLY A 285 -4.98 0.78 -5.72
C GLY A 285 -6.18 1.32 -4.96
N ILE A 286 -6.27 2.65 -4.90
CA ILE A 286 -7.42 3.42 -4.43
C ILE A 286 -7.84 4.38 -5.55
N PRO A 287 -9.11 4.80 -5.64
CA PRO A 287 -10.23 4.51 -4.73
C PRO A 287 -10.86 3.14 -4.92
N TYR A 288 -11.92 2.89 -4.15
CA TYR A 288 -12.80 1.74 -4.32
C TYR A 288 -13.96 2.10 -5.26
N PHE A 289 -14.46 1.11 -6.01
CA PHE A 289 -15.48 1.33 -7.04
C PHE A 289 -16.78 0.61 -6.72
N GLN A 290 -17.88 1.36 -6.72
CA GLN A 290 -19.25 0.82 -6.69
C GLN A 290 -19.75 0.60 -8.12
N ASN A 291 -20.28 -0.58 -8.40
CA ASN A 291 -20.80 -0.94 -9.71
C ASN A 291 -22.28 -0.59 -9.85
N CYS A 292 -22.57 0.64 -10.28
CA CYS A 292 -23.94 1.10 -10.53
C CYS A 292 -24.42 0.77 -11.97
N ILE A 293 -23.61 0.06 -12.77
CA ILE A 293 -24.00 -0.38 -14.13
C ILE A 293 -24.75 -1.71 -14.07
N LYS A 294 -24.11 -2.75 -13.50
CA LYS A 294 -24.64 -4.12 -13.39
C LYS A 294 -24.71 -4.66 -11.96
N GLY A 295 -24.14 -3.97 -10.99
CA GLY A 295 -24.08 -4.42 -9.59
C GLY A 295 -25.40 -4.37 -8.84
N GLY A 296 -26.50 -3.99 -9.49
CA GLY A 296 -27.81 -3.85 -8.84
C GLY A 296 -27.90 -2.67 -7.87
N ILE A 297 -26.91 -1.77 -7.90
CA ILE A 297 -26.84 -0.58 -7.06
C ILE A 297 -27.45 0.60 -7.82
N ASP A 298 -28.44 1.25 -7.22
CA ASP A 298 -28.92 2.56 -7.65
C ASP A 298 -28.11 3.65 -6.91
N PRO A 299 -27.40 4.55 -7.62
CA PRO A 299 -26.59 5.59 -6.98
C PRO A 299 -27.40 6.55 -6.11
N ARG A 300 -28.70 6.70 -6.35
CA ARG A 300 -29.62 7.50 -5.51
C ARG A 300 -29.90 6.85 -4.17
N GLU A 301 -29.68 5.53 -4.08
CA GLU A 301 -30.08 4.68 -2.96
C GLU A 301 -28.92 4.33 -2.01
N VAL A 302 -27.67 4.65 -2.37
CA VAL A 302 -26.44 4.12 -1.72
C VAL A 302 -25.54 5.22 -1.10
N ARG A 303 -26.10 6.42 -0.87
CA ARG A 303 -25.42 7.52 -0.16
C ARG A 303 -25.34 7.30 1.36
N SER A 304 -24.85 6.17 1.85
CA SER A 304 -24.82 5.92 3.29
C SER A 304 -23.75 4.95 3.77
N MET A 305 -22.87 4.57 2.85
CA MET A 305 -21.98 3.45 3.01
C MET A 305 -20.87 3.76 4.03
N CYS A 306 -20.96 3.15 5.21
CA CYS A 306 -19.76 2.81 5.95
C CYS A 306 -19.09 1.62 5.23
N CYS A 307 -17.96 1.86 4.58
CA CYS A 307 -16.96 0.94 4.02
C CYS A 307 -17.38 -0.19 3.07
N ARG A 308 -18.58 -0.77 3.18
CA ARG A 308 -19.07 -1.90 2.37
C ARG A 308 -20.60 -1.96 2.26
N LEU A 309 -21.38 -1.24 3.08
CA LEU A 309 -22.79 -1.55 3.38
C LEU A 309 -23.82 -1.21 2.30
N MET A 310 -24.34 -2.21 1.58
CA MET A 310 -25.44 -2.00 0.62
C MET A 310 -26.80 -1.84 1.30
N LEU A 311 -27.68 -1.04 0.71
CA LEU A 311 -29.08 -0.86 1.13
C LEU A 311 -29.99 -1.53 0.10
N ASP A 312 -30.90 -2.42 0.53
CA ASP A 312 -32.04 -2.83 -0.30
C ASP A 312 -33.24 -1.94 0.05
N LEU A 313 -33.38 -0.82 -0.66
CA LEU A 313 -34.43 0.14 -0.38
C LEU A 313 -35.82 -0.37 -0.75
N LYS A 314 -36.02 -1.42 -1.56
CA LYS A 314 -37.39 -1.94 -1.82
C LYS A 314 -38.03 -2.45 -0.55
N GLU A 315 -37.25 -3.10 0.30
CA GLU A 315 -37.70 -3.61 1.60
C GLU A 315 -37.92 -2.49 2.61
N LEU A 316 -37.04 -1.48 2.59
CA LEU A 316 -37.10 -0.27 3.40
C LEU A 316 -38.28 0.64 2.97
N HIS A 317 -38.58 0.74 1.67
CA HIS A 317 -39.73 1.46 1.09
C HIS A 317 -41.05 0.80 1.46
N ARG A 318 -41.12 -0.54 1.34
CA ARG A 318 -42.31 -1.35 1.66
C ARG A 318 -42.76 -1.13 3.10
N ARG A 319 -41.82 -0.90 4.03
CA ARG A 319 -42.11 -0.81 5.47
C ARG A 319 -42.23 0.60 6.02
N TYR A 320 -41.48 1.56 5.46
CA TYR A 320 -41.34 2.87 6.10
C TYR A 320 -41.79 4.07 5.28
N GLY A 321 -42.01 3.92 3.97
CA GLY A 321 -42.58 4.94 3.07
C GLY A 321 -41.74 6.22 2.92
N GLY A 322 -41.20 6.48 1.73
CA GLY A 322 -40.57 7.75 1.32
C GLY A 322 -39.22 8.08 1.98
N PHE A 323 -38.20 8.48 1.18
CA PHE A 323 -36.78 8.51 1.58
C PHE A 323 -36.06 9.88 1.55
N PHE A 324 -36.77 11.01 1.46
CA PHE A 324 -36.07 12.30 1.42
C PHE A 324 -35.26 12.56 2.71
N GLY A 325 -33.93 12.59 2.60
CA GLY A 325 -32.97 13.01 3.65
C GLY A 325 -32.43 11.92 4.60
N TYR A 326 -32.87 10.67 4.50
CA TYR A 326 -32.46 9.60 5.45
C TYR A 326 -31.43 8.62 4.90
N ALA A 327 -31.13 8.66 3.60
CA ALA A 327 -30.04 7.87 3.02
C ALA A 327 -28.73 8.18 3.77
N ASP A 328 -28.38 9.44 4.01
CA ASP A 328 -27.15 9.80 4.72
C ASP A 328 -27.15 9.54 6.24
N LYS A 329 -28.20 8.93 6.83
CA LYS A 329 -28.34 8.73 8.31
C LYS A 329 -28.59 7.27 8.68
N THR A 330 -27.81 6.36 8.10
CA THR A 330 -27.85 4.92 8.40
C THR A 330 -26.43 4.39 8.65
N GLY A 331 -26.34 3.12 9.01
CA GLY A 331 -25.12 2.40 9.33
C GLY A 331 -25.48 1.06 9.92
N SER A 332 -24.64 0.54 10.81
CA SER A 332 -24.93 -0.70 11.52
C SER A 332 -24.76 -0.51 13.02
N ILE A 333 -25.71 -1.07 13.78
CA ILE A 333 -25.68 -1.04 15.24
C ILE A 333 -24.62 -1.98 15.81
N GLY A 334 -24.28 -3.02 15.07
CA GLY A 334 -23.39 -4.10 15.49
C GLY A 334 -23.26 -5.16 14.42
N VAL A 335 -22.13 -5.85 14.45
CA VAL A 335 -21.85 -7.00 13.57
C VAL A 335 -21.62 -8.23 14.44
N CYS A 336 -22.30 -9.33 14.10
CA CYS A 336 -22.06 -10.64 14.68
C CYS A 336 -21.69 -11.62 13.56
N THR A 337 -20.51 -12.26 13.64
CA THR A 337 -19.99 -13.14 12.59
C THR A 337 -20.00 -14.59 13.03
N ILE A 338 -20.66 -15.45 12.26
CA ILE A 338 -20.76 -16.89 12.54
C ILE A 338 -19.50 -17.63 12.10
N ASN A 339 -19.02 -18.54 12.96
CA ASN A 339 -17.88 -19.41 12.69
C ASN A 339 -18.31 -20.62 11.84
N MET A 340 -18.33 -20.45 10.51
CA MET A 340 -18.77 -21.50 9.58
C MET A 340 -17.89 -22.76 9.61
N PRO A 341 -16.56 -22.68 9.74
CA PRO A 341 -15.70 -23.86 9.86
C PRO A 341 -16.07 -24.75 11.03
N ARG A 342 -16.38 -24.16 12.20
CA ARG A 342 -16.86 -24.90 13.36
C ARG A 342 -18.15 -25.64 13.03
N LEU A 343 -19.14 -24.95 12.44
CA LEU A 343 -20.39 -25.57 12.02
C LEU A 343 -20.14 -26.76 11.09
N GLY A 344 -19.32 -26.57 10.07
CA GLY A 344 -19.00 -27.64 9.11
C GLY A 344 -18.31 -28.84 9.76
N HIS A 345 -17.50 -28.62 10.80
CA HIS A 345 -16.78 -29.70 11.49
C HIS A 345 -17.65 -30.51 12.45
N VAL A 346 -18.61 -29.87 13.13
CA VAL A 346 -19.41 -30.53 14.18
C VAL A 346 -20.73 -31.11 13.66
N SER A 347 -21.17 -30.68 12.47
CA SER A 347 -22.44 -31.12 11.90
C SER A 347 -22.34 -32.52 11.33
N LYS A 348 -23.36 -33.35 11.61
CA LYS A 348 -23.41 -34.74 11.13
C LYS A 348 -23.87 -34.86 9.68
N ASP A 349 -24.88 -34.07 9.35
CA ASP A 349 -25.53 -34.02 8.06
C ASP A 349 -26.02 -32.59 7.78
N GLU A 350 -26.65 -32.41 6.63
CA GLU A 350 -27.04 -31.09 6.16
C GLU A 350 -28.17 -30.48 7.02
N SER A 351 -29.09 -31.31 7.53
CA SER A 351 -30.17 -30.85 8.40
C SER A 351 -29.60 -30.31 9.72
N ASP A 352 -28.69 -31.06 10.35
CA ASP A 352 -28.00 -30.64 11.59
C ASP A 352 -27.16 -29.38 11.35
N PHE A 353 -26.55 -29.21 10.17
CA PHE A 353 -25.83 -27.98 9.83
C PHE A 353 -26.75 -26.74 9.83
N PHE A 354 -27.89 -26.82 9.14
CA PHE A 354 -28.81 -25.69 9.04
C PHE A 354 -29.55 -25.39 10.34
N GLU A 355 -29.92 -26.41 11.13
CA GLU A 355 -30.50 -26.23 12.47
C GLU A 355 -29.54 -25.50 13.42
N ARG A 356 -28.25 -25.88 13.41
CA ARG A 356 -27.21 -25.19 14.19
C ARG A 356 -26.97 -23.76 13.71
N LEU A 357 -26.95 -23.56 12.40
CA LEU A 357 -26.80 -22.23 11.81
C LEU A 357 -27.95 -21.32 12.23
N GLU A 358 -29.19 -21.80 12.15
CA GLU A 358 -30.38 -21.08 12.61
C GLU A 358 -30.27 -20.69 14.08
N HIS A 359 -29.90 -21.65 14.94
CA HIS A 359 -29.72 -21.39 16.37
C HIS A 359 -28.68 -20.29 16.64
N LEU A 360 -27.53 -20.30 15.94
CA LEU A 360 -26.52 -19.26 16.10
C LEU A 360 -26.99 -17.91 15.55
N MET A 361 -27.74 -17.90 14.44
CA MET A 361 -28.35 -16.69 13.90
C MET A 361 -29.36 -16.09 14.88
N GLU A 362 -30.11 -16.91 15.61
CA GLU A 362 -31.04 -16.45 16.64
C GLU A 362 -30.32 -15.79 17.84
N LEU A 363 -29.22 -16.40 18.30
CA LEU A 363 -28.39 -15.78 19.34
C LEU A 363 -27.78 -14.46 18.84
N ALA A 364 -27.34 -14.41 17.59
CA ALA A 364 -26.82 -13.20 16.96
C ALA A 364 -27.89 -12.09 16.89
N LYS A 365 -29.12 -12.41 16.42
CA LYS A 365 -30.29 -11.52 16.41
C LYS A 365 -30.52 -10.92 17.79
N ASN A 366 -30.65 -11.77 18.81
CA ASN A 366 -30.89 -11.34 20.18
C ASN A 366 -29.77 -10.43 20.71
N SER A 367 -28.51 -10.71 20.36
CA SER A 367 -27.37 -9.86 20.75
C SER A 367 -27.46 -8.45 20.14
N LEU A 368 -27.89 -8.34 18.88
CA LEU A 368 -27.99 -7.09 18.14
C LEU A 368 -29.18 -6.25 18.63
N GLU A 369 -30.31 -6.89 18.94
CA GLU A 369 -31.48 -6.23 19.53
C GLU A 369 -31.19 -5.68 20.93
N ILE A 370 -30.45 -6.42 21.76
CA ILE A 370 -29.97 -5.91 23.07
C ILE A 370 -29.07 -4.70 22.87
N LYS A 371 -28.13 -4.79 21.92
CA LYS A 371 -27.20 -3.69 21.62
C LYS A 371 -27.95 -2.45 21.15
N ARG A 372 -28.93 -2.59 20.25
CA ARG A 372 -29.77 -1.48 19.78
C ARG A 372 -30.46 -0.75 20.92
N LYS A 373 -31.15 -1.48 21.80
CA LYS A 373 -31.81 -0.89 22.97
C LYS A 373 -30.83 -0.14 23.86
N LEU A 374 -29.64 -0.72 24.09
CA LEU A 374 -28.60 -0.09 24.91
C LEU A 374 -28.07 1.21 24.29
N VAL A 375 -27.81 1.23 22.98
CA VAL A 375 -27.34 2.43 22.28
C VAL A 375 -28.41 3.52 22.27
N GLU A 376 -29.68 3.18 22.04
CA GLU A 376 -30.78 4.16 22.13
C GLU A 376 -30.91 4.74 23.54
N GLN A 377 -30.78 3.91 24.58
CA GLN A 377 -30.76 4.38 25.97
C GLN A 377 -29.56 5.29 26.22
N ASN A 378 -28.39 4.98 25.65
CA ASN A 378 -27.18 5.79 25.72
C ASN A 378 -27.33 7.15 25.05
N MET A 379 -28.00 7.21 23.89
CA MET A 379 -28.38 8.47 23.25
C MET A 379 -29.32 9.28 24.16
N LYS A 380 -30.39 8.65 24.67
CA LYS A 380 -31.41 9.32 25.52
C LYS A 380 -30.84 9.86 26.83
N ARG A 381 -29.95 9.13 27.49
CA ARG A 381 -29.33 9.58 28.76
C ARG A 381 -28.19 10.58 28.59
N GLY A 382 -27.86 10.96 27.36
CA GLY A 382 -26.81 11.93 27.05
C GLY A 382 -25.39 11.38 27.04
N LEU A 383 -25.19 10.05 26.97
CA LEU A 383 -23.87 9.45 26.78
C LEU A 383 -23.38 9.62 25.33
N LEU A 384 -24.30 9.62 24.37
CA LEU A 384 -24.03 9.78 22.92
C LEU A 384 -24.73 11.03 22.38
N PRO A 385 -24.35 12.23 22.85
CA PRO A 385 -25.08 13.45 22.55
C PRO A 385 -25.00 13.88 21.08
N PHE A 386 -23.87 13.68 20.39
CA PHE A 386 -23.78 14.04 18.97
C PHE A 386 -24.64 13.11 18.11
N SER A 387 -24.62 11.81 18.40
CA SER A 387 -25.49 10.83 17.78
C SER A 387 -26.97 11.17 18.00
N ALA A 388 -27.34 11.56 19.23
CA ALA A 388 -28.71 11.99 19.53
C ALA A 388 -29.12 13.24 18.72
N ARG A 389 -28.21 14.19 18.50
CA ARG A 389 -28.47 15.42 17.77
C ARG A 389 -28.56 15.25 16.24
N TYR A 390 -27.67 14.45 15.66
CA TYR A 390 -27.47 14.36 14.21
C TYR A 390 -28.08 13.11 13.56
N LEU A 391 -28.23 12.01 14.31
CA LEU A 391 -29.00 10.85 13.84
C LEU A 391 -30.46 10.92 14.29
N GLY A 392 -30.68 11.27 15.56
CA GLY A 392 -32.01 11.33 16.19
C GLY A 392 -32.64 9.94 16.45
N THR A 393 -32.55 9.02 15.49
CA THR A 393 -33.14 7.68 15.55
C THR A 393 -32.22 6.61 14.97
N LEU A 394 -32.35 5.37 15.46
CA LEU A 394 -31.66 4.20 14.94
C LEU A 394 -32.54 3.35 14.02
N LYS A 395 -33.77 3.80 13.70
CA LYS A 395 -34.73 3.09 12.85
C LYS A 395 -34.13 2.62 11.52
N PHE A 396 -33.25 3.42 10.95
CA PHE A 396 -32.61 3.16 9.66
C PHE A 396 -31.28 2.42 9.78
N HIS A 397 -30.79 2.09 10.98
CA HIS A 397 -29.53 1.36 11.15
C HIS A 397 -29.75 -0.15 11.10
N PHE A 398 -28.87 -0.86 10.40
CA PHE A 398 -28.90 -2.32 10.28
C PHE A 398 -28.45 -3.04 11.54
N SER A 399 -29.04 -4.22 11.75
CA SER A 399 -28.50 -5.29 12.58
C SER A 399 -27.76 -6.27 11.66
N THR A 400 -26.43 -6.35 11.78
CA THR A 400 -25.61 -7.07 10.79
C THR A 400 -25.20 -8.46 11.29
N ILE A 401 -25.54 -9.48 10.50
CA ILE A 401 -25.05 -10.84 10.70
C ILE A 401 -24.14 -11.18 9.52
N GLY A 402 -22.94 -11.65 9.81
CA GLY A 402 -21.96 -12.03 8.80
C GLY A 402 -21.43 -13.44 9.02
N LEU A 403 -20.51 -13.85 8.16
CA LEU A 403 -19.85 -15.15 8.24
C LEU A 403 -18.37 -15.06 7.90
N VAL A 404 -17.60 -16.02 8.39
CA VAL A 404 -16.18 -16.20 8.04
C VAL A 404 -15.88 -17.68 7.82
N GLY A 405 -14.92 -17.97 6.93
CA GLY A 405 -14.36 -19.31 6.77
C GLY A 405 -15.20 -20.25 5.94
N MET A 406 -15.99 -19.77 4.97
CA MET A 406 -16.83 -20.68 4.18
C MET A 406 -16.01 -21.71 3.39
N HIS A 407 -14.80 -21.35 2.93
CA HIS A 407 -13.90 -22.31 2.29
C HIS A 407 -13.57 -23.49 3.21
N GLU A 408 -13.17 -23.21 4.45
CA GLU A 408 -12.86 -24.25 5.43
C GLU A 408 -14.12 -24.96 5.94
N ALA A 409 -15.28 -24.30 5.96
CA ALA A 409 -16.56 -24.95 6.24
C ALA A 409 -16.87 -26.03 5.21
N CYS A 410 -16.71 -25.73 3.91
CA CYS A 410 -16.87 -26.72 2.86
C CYS A 410 -15.87 -27.89 3.04
N LEU A 411 -14.59 -27.61 3.30
CA LEU A 411 -13.60 -28.66 3.54
C LEU A 411 -13.94 -29.57 4.73
N ASN A 412 -14.43 -28.99 5.83
CA ASN A 412 -14.77 -29.77 7.02
C ASN A 412 -16.07 -30.57 6.87
N PHE A 413 -17.02 -30.08 6.06
CA PHE A 413 -18.36 -30.66 5.96
C PHE A 413 -18.53 -31.58 4.75
N ILE A 414 -18.29 -31.05 3.54
CA ILE A 414 -18.47 -31.78 2.28
C ILE A 414 -17.18 -32.45 1.78
N GLY A 415 -16.02 -32.09 2.34
CA GLY A 415 -14.71 -32.62 1.93
C GLY A 415 -14.05 -31.90 0.74
N ASP A 416 -14.77 -31.00 0.08
CA ASP A 416 -14.30 -30.18 -1.05
C ASP A 416 -14.25 -28.69 -0.68
N GLY A 417 -13.32 -27.95 -1.28
CA GLY A 417 -13.18 -26.51 -1.04
C GLY A 417 -14.15 -25.66 -1.87
N ILE A 418 -14.40 -24.42 -1.43
CA ILE A 418 -15.33 -23.48 -2.11
C ILE A 418 -15.06 -23.27 -3.61
N GLN A 419 -13.82 -23.44 -4.07
CA GLN A 419 -13.43 -23.29 -5.47
C GLN A 419 -14.08 -24.34 -6.39
N THR A 420 -14.53 -25.48 -5.86
CA THR A 420 -15.17 -26.53 -6.64
C THR A 420 -16.64 -26.18 -6.88
N LYS A 421 -17.27 -26.81 -7.88
CA LYS A 421 -18.71 -26.60 -8.12
C LYS A 421 -19.54 -26.98 -6.88
N ALA A 422 -19.26 -28.13 -6.26
CA ALA A 422 -19.95 -28.57 -5.05
C ALA A 422 -19.79 -27.57 -3.88
N GLY A 423 -18.57 -27.08 -3.65
CA GLY A 423 -18.28 -26.11 -2.60
C GLY A 423 -18.94 -24.75 -2.84
N LYS A 424 -18.93 -24.25 -4.07
CA LYS A 424 -19.61 -23.01 -4.46
C LYS A 424 -21.13 -23.14 -4.34
N ASP A 425 -21.71 -24.25 -4.82
CA ASP A 425 -23.15 -24.50 -4.74
C ASP A 425 -23.62 -24.58 -3.28
N PHE A 426 -22.84 -25.23 -2.40
CA PHE A 426 -23.12 -25.26 -0.96
C PHE A 426 -23.02 -23.86 -0.31
N ALA A 427 -22.00 -23.08 -0.64
CA ALA A 427 -21.88 -21.70 -0.15
C ALA A 427 -23.06 -20.81 -0.59
N ILE A 428 -23.53 -20.94 -1.84
CA ILE A 428 -24.73 -20.24 -2.33
C ILE A 428 -25.97 -20.65 -1.52
N LYS A 429 -26.14 -21.95 -1.27
CA LYS A 429 -27.26 -22.47 -0.48
C LYS A 429 -27.27 -21.88 0.94
N VAL A 430 -26.11 -21.85 1.59
CA VAL A 430 -25.93 -21.27 2.92
C VAL A 430 -26.25 -19.77 2.93
N LEU A 431 -25.73 -19.00 1.98
CA LEU A 431 -26.02 -17.57 1.87
C LEU A 431 -27.51 -17.29 1.67
N LYS A 432 -28.20 -18.09 0.84
CA LYS A 432 -29.66 -17.97 0.63
C LYS A 432 -30.44 -18.26 1.90
N PHE A 433 -30.11 -19.34 2.59
CA PHE A 433 -30.71 -19.68 3.89
C PHE A 433 -30.55 -18.54 4.90
N MET A 434 -29.33 -17.99 5.02
CA MET A 434 -29.10 -16.86 5.92
C MET A 434 -29.95 -15.65 5.52
N ARG A 435 -30.05 -15.30 4.24
CA ARG A 435 -30.91 -14.19 3.79
C ARG A 435 -32.38 -14.41 4.15
N GLU A 436 -32.91 -15.60 3.94
CA GLU A 436 -34.30 -15.94 4.27
C GLU A 436 -34.57 -15.72 5.77
N ARG A 437 -33.69 -16.23 6.64
CA ARG A 437 -33.77 -15.98 8.10
C ARG A 437 -33.70 -14.49 8.46
N LEU A 438 -32.85 -13.71 7.79
CA LEU A 438 -32.78 -12.28 8.06
C LEU A 438 -34.08 -11.56 7.71
N VAL A 439 -34.77 -11.95 6.63
CA VAL A 439 -36.09 -11.38 6.29
C VAL A 439 -37.10 -11.67 7.39
N GLU A 440 -37.13 -12.90 7.89
CA GLU A 440 -37.99 -13.28 9.02
C GLU A 440 -37.67 -12.48 10.29
N PHE A 441 -36.38 -12.29 10.61
CA PHE A 441 -35.96 -11.46 11.74
C PHE A 441 -36.43 -10.01 11.59
N GLN A 442 -36.39 -9.48 10.37
CA GLN A 442 -36.96 -8.16 10.12
C GLN A 442 -38.45 -8.17 10.43
N ASP A 443 -39.22 -9.14 9.93
CA ASP A 443 -40.67 -9.22 10.13
C ASP A 443 -41.01 -9.32 11.63
N GLU A 444 -40.23 -10.10 12.38
CA GLU A 444 -40.42 -10.30 13.82
C GLU A 444 -40.08 -9.07 14.68
N THR A 445 -38.91 -8.45 14.47
CA THR A 445 -38.45 -7.38 15.36
C THR A 445 -38.84 -5.99 14.89
N GLY A 446 -39.24 -5.86 13.62
CA GLY A 446 -39.47 -4.59 12.96
C GLY A 446 -38.18 -3.87 12.53
N ASN A 447 -37.00 -4.27 13.01
CA ASN A 447 -35.73 -3.65 12.61
C ASN A 447 -35.21 -4.20 11.29
N ILE A 448 -34.32 -3.47 10.64
CA ILE A 448 -33.69 -3.91 9.39
C ILE A 448 -32.43 -4.74 9.66
N TYR A 449 -32.22 -5.78 8.86
CA TYR A 449 -31.12 -6.74 8.97
C TYR A 449 -30.39 -6.88 7.64
N ASN A 450 -29.11 -7.21 7.71
CA ASN A 450 -28.32 -7.41 6.51
C ASN A 450 -27.24 -8.48 6.69
N LEU A 451 -26.89 -9.11 5.55
CA LEU A 451 -25.86 -10.13 5.44
C LEU A 451 -24.57 -9.50 4.94
N GLU A 452 -23.51 -9.57 5.74
CA GLU A 452 -22.22 -8.94 5.42
C GLU A 452 -21.10 -9.96 5.21
N ALA A 453 -20.26 -9.70 4.21
CA ALA A 453 -18.94 -10.29 4.08
C ALA A 453 -17.96 -9.58 5.01
N THR A 454 -18.08 -9.88 6.32
CA THR A 454 -17.31 -9.24 7.38
C THR A 454 -15.80 -9.26 7.05
N PRO A 455 -15.05 -8.16 7.24
CA PRO A 455 -13.60 -8.11 6.97
C PRO A 455 -12.75 -9.10 7.80
N ALA A 456 -13.22 -9.46 9.01
CA ALA A 456 -12.65 -10.46 9.91
C ALA A 456 -11.11 -10.40 10.14
N GLU A 457 -10.50 -9.21 10.13
CA GLU A 457 -9.04 -9.00 10.18
C GLU A 457 -8.35 -9.76 11.33
N GLY A 458 -8.80 -9.54 12.57
CA GLY A 458 -8.35 -10.30 13.75
C GLY A 458 -9.18 -11.57 13.99
N THR A 459 -10.49 -11.49 13.71
CA THR A 459 -11.48 -12.56 13.99
C THR A 459 -11.12 -13.88 13.31
N SER A 460 -10.64 -13.83 12.06
CA SER A 460 -10.23 -15.02 11.29
C SER A 460 -9.18 -15.85 12.04
N HIS A 461 -8.13 -15.20 12.56
CA HIS A 461 -7.08 -15.87 13.32
C HIS A 461 -7.55 -16.29 14.70
N HIS A 462 -8.35 -15.45 15.37
CA HIS A 462 -8.85 -15.72 16.71
C HIS A 462 -9.68 -17.01 16.74
N LEU A 463 -10.70 -17.10 15.89
CA LEU A 463 -11.59 -18.26 15.83
C LEU A 463 -10.82 -19.52 15.43
N ALA A 464 -9.97 -19.45 14.41
CA ALA A 464 -9.19 -20.62 13.96
C ALA A 464 -8.25 -21.17 15.06
N ARG A 465 -7.69 -20.30 15.93
CA ARG A 465 -6.87 -20.72 17.08
C ARG A 465 -7.69 -21.39 18.18
N LEU A 466 -8.85 -20.82 18.55
CA LEU A 466 -9.77 -21.44 19.51
C LEU A 466 -10.21 -22.82 19.01
N ASP A 467 -10.51 -22.90 17.73
CA ASP A 467 -10.98 -24.11 17.09
C ASP A 467 -9.92 -25.19 17.03
N LYS A 468 -8.69 -24.86 16.65
CA LYS A 468 -7.57 -25.81 16.69
C LYS A 468 -7.27 -26.32 18.08
N LYS A 469 -7.45 -25.49 19.12
CA LYS A 469 -7.26 -25.91 20.51
C LYS A 469 -8.35 -26.89 20.96
N ARG A 470 -9.61 -26.64 20.59
CA ARG A 470 -10.76 -27.45 21.02
C ARG A 470 -10.95 -28.71 20.16
N TYR A 471 -10.68 -28.61 18.86
CA TYR A 471 -10.83 -29.68 17.87
C TYR A 471 -9.54 -29.80 17.05
N PRO A 472 -8.55 -30.57 17.52
CA PRO A 472 -7.24 -30.66 16.85
C PRO A 472 -7.31 -31.07 15.37
N LYS A 473 -8.34 -31.85 15.01
CA LYS A 473 -8.58 -32.36 13.65
C LYS A 473 -9.32 -31.40 12.73
N ILE A 474 -9.86 -30.27 13.20
CA ILE A 474 -10.56 -29.32 12.34
C ILE A 474 -9.64 -28.79 11.25
N ILE A 475 -10.12 -28.69 10.02
CA ILE A 475 -9.37 -28.16 8.89
C ILE A 475 -9.40 -26.63 8.96
N THR A 476 -8.23 -26.01 8.91
CA THR A 476 -8.05 -24.56 8.90
C THR A 476 -7.08 -24.20 7.78
N ALA A 477 -7.11 -22.96 7.27
CA ALA A 477 -6.02 -22.47 6.43
C ALA A 477 -4.78 -22.16 7.29
N GLY A 478 -3.62 -22.09 6.63
CA GLY A 478 -2.33 -21.83 7.27
C GLY A 478 -1.71 -23.06 7.96
N LYS A 479 -0.40 -23.27 7.78
CA LYS A 479 0.32 -24.42 8.37
C LYS A 479 0.80 -24.18 9.80
N LYS A 480 1.41 -23.01 10.04
CA LYS A 480 2.01 -22.64 11.34
C LYS A 480 1.08 -21.78 12.19
N VAL A 481 0.41 -20.83 11.54
CA VAL A 481 -0.56 -19.95 12.17
C VAL A 481 -1.90 -20.21 11.50
N PRO A 482 -2.88 -20.80 12.21
CA PRO A 482 -4.17 -21.10 11.63
C PRO A 482 -4.95 -19.80 11.39
N TYR A 483 -5.75 -19.80 10.33
CA TYR A 483 -6.69 -18.73 9.99
C TYR A 483 -7.85 -19.30 9.16
N TYR A 484 -8.88 -18.49 8.99
CA TYR A 484 -10.03 -18.77 8.13
C TYR A 484 -10.10 -17.82 6.95
N THR A 485 -10.47 -18.34 5.79
CA THR A 485 -10.64 -17.54 4.58
C THR A 485 -11.79 -16.55 4.78
N ASN A 486 -11.61 -15.30 4.36
CA ASN A 486 -12.59 -14.27 4.64
C ASN A 486 -13.93 -14.58 3.97
N SER A 487 -15.02 -14.55 4.74
CA SER A 487 -16.40 -14.77 4.27
C SER A 487 -16.53 -15.93 3.27
N THR A 488 -16.90 -15.65 2.01
CA THR A 488 -16.97 -16.62 0.89
C THR A 488 -15.90 -16.40 -0.17
N HIS A 489 -14.78 -15.77 0.17
CA HIS A 489 -13.67 -15.58 -0.74
C HIS A 489 -13.01 -16.91 -1.10
N LEU A 490 -12.31 -16.90 -2.24
CA LEU A 490 -11.38 -17.96 -2.59
C LEU A 490 -10.22 -17.98 -1.58
N PRO A 491 -9.65 -19.17 -1.28
CA PRO A 491 -8.51 -19.25 -0.37
C PRO A 491 -7.32 -18.47 -0.94
N VAL A 492 -6.54 -17.87 -0.04
CA VAL A 492 -5.37 -17.06 -0.41
C VAL A 492 -4.40 -17.89 -1.25
N GLY A 493 -4.00 -17.35 -2.40
CA GLY A 493 -3.07 -18.02 -3.32
C GLY A 493 -3.72 -19.07 -4.24
N TYR A 494 -5.05 -19.16 -4.28
CA TYR A 494 -5.76 -20.09 -5.17
C TYR A 494 -5.46 -19.84 -6.65
N THR A 495 -5.66 -18.60 -7.12
CA THR A 495 -5.43 -18.22 -8.52
C THR A 495 -4.73 -16.87 -8.60
N ASN A 496 -3.87 -16.72 -9.61
CA ASN A 496 -3.28 -15.44 -10.01
C ASN A 496 -4.07 -14.80 -11.17
N ASN A 497 -5.13 -15.46 -11.64
CA ASN A 497 -5.98 -14.97 -12.73
C ASN A 497 -7.15 -14.17 -12.13
N LEU A 498 -7.07 -12.84 -12.24
CA LEU A 498 -8.11 -11.93 -11.77
C LEU A 498 -9.50 -12.27 -12.36
N ILE A 499 -9.56 -12.61 -13.66
CA ILE A 499 -10.84 -12.90 -14.33
C ILE A 499 -11.45 -14.20 -13.82
N GLU A 500 -10.63 -15.21 -13.50
CA GLU A 500 -11.09 -16.44 -12.87
C GLU A 500 -11.67 -16.16 -11.48
N ALA A 501 -10.96 -15.37 -10.66
CA ALA A 501 -11.42 -14.99 -9.34
C ALA A 501 -12.74 -14.21 -9.41
N ILE A 502 -12.84 -13.23 -10.31
CA ILE A 502 -14.06 -12.44 -10.55
C ILE A 502 -15.22 -13.34 -10.98
N ARG A 503 -15.04 -14.22 -11.97
CA ARG A 503 -16.10 -15.14 -12.45
C ARG A 503 -16.60 -16.06 -11.34
N HIS A 504 -15.68 -16.58 -10.52
CA HIS A 504 -16.07 -17.40 -9.39
C HIS A 504 -16.90 -16.60 -8.38
N GLN A 505 -16.42 -15.42 -8.02
CA GLN A 505 -16.97 -14.60 -6.95
C GLN A 505 -18.27 -13.88 -7.34
N ASP A 506 -18.53 -13.59 -8.63
CA ASP A 506 -19.71 -12.84 -9.09
C ASP A 506 -21.04 -13.34 -8.47
N ASP A 507 -21.30 -14.65 -8.53
CA ASP A 507 -22.55 -15.22 -7.99
C ASP A 507 -22.64 -15.20 -6.46
N LEU A 508 -21.50 -15.20 -5.76
CA LEU A 508 -21.45 -15.20 -4.29
C LEU A 508 -21.61 -13.78 -3.74
N GLN A 509 -20.94 -12.83 -4.38
CA GLN A 509 -20.84 -11.44 -3.91
C GLN A 509 -22.18 -10.72 -4.01
N VAL A 510 -23.00 -11.01 -5.03
CA VAL A 510 -24.36 -10.46 -5.19
C VAL A 510 -25.35 -10.95 -4.13
N LEU A 511 -25.01 -12.00 -3.38
CA LEU A 511 -25.89 -12.51 -2.33
C LEU A 511 -25.75 -11.73 -1.02
N TYR A 512 -24.67 -10.98 -0.82
CA TYR A 512 -24.57 -10.06 0.31
C TYR A 512 -25.39 -8.80 0.03
N ASN A 513 -26.25 -8.42 0.98
CA ASN A 513 -27.00 -7.16 0.94
C ASN A 513 -26.57 -6.20 2.05
N GLY A 514 -25.64 -6.58 2.91
CA GLY A 514 -25.13 -5.77 4.01
C GLY A 514 -23.70 -5.31 3.91
N GLY A 515 -23.03 -5.81 2.88
CA GLY A 515 -21.81 -5.25 2.37
C GLY A 515 -20.78 -6.29 2.00
N THR A 516 -20.08 -6.03 0.90
CA THR A 516 -19.03 -6.91 0.43
C THR A 516 -18.00 -6.16 -0.40
N ILE A 517 -16.82 -6.75 -0.60
CA ILE A 517 -15.78 -6.20 -1.46
C ILE A 517 -14.94 -7.31 -2.05
N LEU A 518 -14.71 -7.25 -3.37
CA LEU A 518 -13.72 -8.10 -4.01
C LEU A 518 -12.43 -7.32 -4.25
N HIS A 519 -11.35 -7.73 -3.59
CA HIS A 519 -10.01 -7.21 -3.85
C HIS A 519 -9.38 -7.92 -5.05
N GLY A 520 -9.20 -7.19 -6.15
CA GLY A 520 -8.42 -7.62 -7.30
C GLY A 520 -6.92 -7.43 -7.06
N PHE A 521 -6.30 -8.34 -6.32
CA PHE A 521 -4.86 -8.28 -6.06
C PHE A 521 -4.06 -8.46 -7.36
N LEU A 522 -3.24 -7.47 -7.69
CA LEU A 522 -2.33 -7.49 -8.83
C LEU A 522 -0.89 -7.64 -8.35
N GLY A 523 -0.12 -8.46 -9.06
CA GLY A 523 1.31 -8.70 -8.77
C GLY A 523 2.23 -7.50 -9.01
N GLU A 524 1.71 -6.42 -9.62
CA GLU A 524 2.41 -5.17 -9.91
C GLU A 524 1.40 -4.03 -10.10
N ALA A 525 1.89 -2.78 -10.13
CA ALA A 525 1.11 -1.62 -10.53
C ALA A 525 0.58 -1.79 -11.96
N VAL A 526 -0.64 -1.32 -12.23
CA VAL A 526 -1.16 -1.31 -13.60
C VAL A 526 -0.29 -0.37 -14.43
N SER A 527 0.15 -0.82 -15.61
CA SER A 527 1.17 -0.14 -16.42
C SER A 527 0.78 1.27 -16.89
N SER A 528 -0.52 1.59 -16.92
CA SER A 528 -1.03 2.92 -17.26
C SER A 528 -2.42 3.17 -16.65
N ALA A 529 -2.77 4.46 -16.51
CA ALA A 529 -4.12 4.88 -16.16
C ALA A 529 -5.15 4.32 -17.15
N GLU A 530 -4.83 4.31 -18.45
CA GLU A 530 -5.71 3.80 -19.51
C GLU A 530 -5.95 2.28 -19.40
N GLY A 531 -4.91 1.51 -19.07
CA GLY A 531 -5.04 0.08 -18.79
C GLY A 531 -5.92 -0.19 -17.57
N CYS A 532 -5.76 0.62 -16.52
CA CYS A 532 -6.57 0.52 -15.30
C CYS A 532 -8.04 0.88 -15.57
N LYS A 533 -8.28 1.97 -16.30
CA LYS A 533 -9.59 2.40 -16.78
C LYS A 533 -10.29 1.29 -17.55
N THR A 534 -9.61 0.72 -18.55
CA THR A 534 -10.13 -0.38 -19.36
C THR A 534 -10.49 -1.60 -18.51
N LEU A 535 -9.65 -1.95 -17.52
CA LEU A 535 -9.91 -3.06 -16.61
C LEU A 535 -11.17 -2.81 -15.77
N VAL A 536 -11.24 -1.66 -15.07
CA VAL A 536 -12.38 -1.28 -14.22
C VAL A 536 -13.67 -1.23 -15.04
N ARG A 537 -13.64 -0.60 -16.23
CA ARG A 537 -14.78 -0.55 -17.16
C ARG A 537 -15.28 -1.94 -17.54
N LYS A 538 -14.37 -2.83 -17.94
CA LYS A 538 -14.73 -4.21 -18.29
C LYS A 538 -15.33 -4.97 -17.11
N ILE A 539 -14.85 -4.72 -15.89
CA ILE A 539 -15.44 -5.34 -14.69
C ILE A 539 -16.88 -4.84 -14.51
N ALA A 540 -17.08 -3.52 -14.49
CA ALA A 540 -18.38 -2.89 -14.30
C ALA A 540 -19.43 -3.33 -15.35
N GLU A 541 -19.03 -3.38 -16.62
CA GLU A 541 -19.93 -3.68 -17.75
C GLU A 541 -20.23 -5.18 -17.92
N ASN A 542 -19.40 -6.09 -17.41
CA ASN A 542 -19.55 -7.53 -17.65
C ASN A 542 -19.94 -8.35 -16.42
N PHE A 543 -19.73 -7.82 -15.22
CA PHE A 543 -19.97 -8.54 -13.96
C PHE A 543 -20.97 -7.78 -13.09
N ARG A 544 -21.66 -8.51 -12.21
CA ARG A 544 -22.60 -7.98 -11.22
C ARG A 544 -21.94 -7.73 -9.86
N LEU A 545 -20.63 -7.89 -9.76
CA LEU A 545 -19.87 -7.54 -8.55
C LEU A 545 -20.25 -6.12 -8.08
N PRO A 546 -20.79 -5.97 -6.86
CA PRO A 546 -21.29 -4.68 -6.39
C PRO A 546 -20.17 -3.71 -6.04
N TYR A 547 -19.07 -4.20 -5.46
CA TYR A 547 -17.99 -3.37 -4.95
C TYR A 547 -16.63 -4.08 -5.12
N TYR A 548 -15.65 -3.38 -5.69
CA TYR A 548 -14.35 -3.97 -6.00
C TYR A 548 -13.20 -2.97 -6.01
N THR A 549 -11.98 -3.48 -5.85
CA THR A 549 -10.74 -2.70 -5.86
C THR A 549 -9.70 -3.33 -6.76
N ILE A 550 -8.78 -2.53 -7.29
CA ILE A 550 -7.58 -3.01 -7.98
C ILE A 550 -6.41 -2.76 -7.06
N THR A 551 -5.79 -3.80 -6.49
CA THR A 551 -4.80 -3.62 -5.42
C THR A 551 -3.41 -4.10 -5.88
N PRO A 552 -2.51 -3.21 -6.31
CA PRO A 552 -1.17 -3.57 -6.73
C PRO A 552 -0.27 -3.94 -5.54
N THR A 553 0.71 -4.80 -5.78
CA THR A 553 1.72 -5.23 -4.79
C THR A 553 3.12 -4.72 -5.16
N PHE A 554 3.91 -4.32 -4.16
CA PHE A 554 5.17 -3.60 -4.36
C PHE A 554 6.42 -4.37 -3.85
N CYS A 555 7.61 -4.23 -4.49
CA CYS A 555 8.53 -5.38 -4.51
C CYS A 555 10.08 -5.28 -4.31
N TYR A 556 10.80 -4.16 -4.44
CA TYR A 556 12.27 -4.13 -4.34
C TYR A 556 12.80 -3.25 -3.20
N ASP A 557 13.99 -3.57 -2.66
CA ASP A 557 14.70 -2.72 -1.69
C ASP A 557 15.53 -1.61 -2.37
N GLU A 558 16.00 -0.64 -1.58
CA GLU A 558 16.76 0.51 -2.11
C GLU A 558 18.20 0.20 -2.52
N LYS A 559 18.74 -0.95 -2.06
CA LYS A 559 20.11 -1.41 -2.29
C LYS A 559 20.21 -2.47 -3.38
N THR A 560 19.13 -2.79 -4.08
CA THR A 560 19.21 -3.61 -5.29
C THR A 560 19.82 -2.77 -6.43
N GLU A 561 20.71 -3.33 -7.23
CA GLU A 561 21.28 -2.67 -8.41
C GLU A 561 20.60 -3.14 -9.70
N VAL A 562 20.51 -2.23 -10.67
CA VAL A 562 20.00 -2.51 -12.00
C VAL A 562 21.00 -2.03 -13.04
N LEU A 563 21.19 -2.82 -14.09
CA LEU A 563 22.07 -2.46 -15.20
C LEU A 563 21.32 -1.52 -16.15
N THR A 564 21.86 -0.33 -16.36
CA THR A 564 21.39 0.62 -17.39
C THR A 564 22.45 0.81 -18.48
N ARG A 565 22.13 1.54 -19.56
CA ARG A 565 23.12 1.89 -20.59
C ARG A 565 24.32 2.66 -20.07
N ASP A 566 24.16 3.41 -18.99
CA ASP A 566 25.26 4.17 -18.36
C ASP A 566 26.05 3.32 -17.33
N GLY A 567 25.71 2.03 -17.19
CA GLY A 567 26.30 1.12 -16.20
C GLY A 567 25.34 0.74 -15.08
N TRP A 568 25.88 0.13 -14.02
CA TRP A 568 25.09 -0.27 -12.85
C TRP A 568 24.62 0.95 -12.05
N LYS A 569 23.34 0.98 -11.72
CA LYS A 569 22.72 2.00 -10.86
C LYS A 569 21.95 1.32 -9.74
N TRP A 570 22.05 1.86 -8.53
CA TRP A 570 21.14 1.48 -7.44
C TRP A 570 19.69 1.77 -7.85
N PHE A 571 18.75 0.91 -7.47
CA PHE A 571 17.33 1.03 -7.81
C PHE A 571 16.76 2.39 -7.40
N LYS A 572 17.21 2.92 -6.25
CA LYS A 572 16.87 4.26 -5.76
C LYS A 572 17.28 5.42 -6.69
N ASN A 573 18.29 5.21 -7.54
CA ASN A 573 18.91 6.20 -8.42
C ASN A 573 18.44 6.10 -9.88
N VAL A 574 17.59 5.12 -10.21
CA VAL A 574 17.01 4.96 -11.54
C VAL A 574 16.14 6.18 -11.87
N LYS A 575 16.24 6.63 -13.11
CA LYS A 575 15.46 7.74 -13.68
C LYS A 575 14.54 7.22 -14.80
N PRO A 576 13.40 7.88 -15.08
CA PRO A 576 12.51 7.49 -16.18
C PRO A 576 13.18 7.48 -17.56
N SER A 577 14.24 8.28 -17.73
CA SER A 577 15.04 8.35 -18.95
C SER A 577 16.02 7.18 -19.10
N ASP A 578 16.30 6.43 -18.03
CA ASP A 578 17.28 5.36 -18.06
C ASP A 578 16.77 4.20 -18.91
N GLU A 579 17.61 3.67 -19.78
CA GLU A 579 17.35 2.40 -20.46
C GLU A 579 17.92 1.26 -19.60
N ILE A 580 17.03 0.42 -19.07
CA ILE A 580 17.33 -0.71 -18.19
C ILE A 580 17.45 -2.00 -18.99
N ALA A 581 18.46 -2.81 -18.69
CA ALA A 581 18.60 -4.15 -19.25
C ALA A 581 17.51 -5.10 -18.71
N THR A 582 16.74 -5.68 -19.62
CA THR A 582 15.67 -6.66 -19.35
C THR A 582 15.91 -7.95 -20.15
N LEU A 583 15.23 -9.03 -19.75
CA LEU A 583 15.20 -10.29 -20.49
C LEU A 583 13.97 -10.31 -21.39
N ASN A 584 14.17 -10.39 -22.70
CA ASN A 584 13.09 -10.72 -23.63
C ASN A 584 12.71 -12.20 -23.43
N ILE A 585 11.48 -12.48 -22.98
CA ILE A 585 11.07 -13.85 -22.62
C ILE A 585 10.97 -14.76 -23.84
N GLU A 586 10.65 -14.20 -25.02
CA GLU A 586 10.48 -14.93 -26.27
C GLU A 586 11.84 -15.29 -26.88
N THR A 587 12.70 -14.29 -27.06
CA THR A 587 14.01 -14.48 -27.70
C THR A 587 15.09 -14.99 -26.73
N ARG A 588 14.86 -14.81 -25.42
CA ARG A 588 15.83 -15.05 -24.33
C ARG A 588 17.09 -14.20 -24.42
N GLU A 589 17.02 -13.07 -25.12
CA GLU A 589 18.13 -12.13 -25.27
C GLU A 589 17.98 -10.93 -24.33
N LEU A 590 19.11 -10.30 -23.98
CA LEU A 590 19.13 -9.04 -23.26
C LEU A 590 18.65 -7.93 -24.20
N GLU A 591 17.68 -7.13 -23.76
CA GLU A 591 17.24 -5.92 -24.44
C GLU A 591 17.24 -4.75 -23.45
N TYR A 592 17.28 -3.52 -23.96
CA TYR A 592 17.23 -2.33 -23.14
C TYR A 592 15.86 -1.68 -23.31
N GLN A 593 15.16 -1.46 -22.21
CA GLN A 593 13.85 -0.83 -22.18
C GLN A 593 13.82 0.34 -21.21
N LYS A 594 13.01 1.37 -21.50
CA LYS A 594 12.77 2.46 -20.56
C LYS A 594 11.75 2.03 -19.51
N PRO A 595 11.94 2.35 -18.21
CA PRO A 595 10.95 2.07 -17.19
C PRO A 595 9.70 2.90 -17.46
N ILE A 596 8.55 2.24 -17.46
CA ILE A 596 7.23 2.87 -17.66
C ILE A 596 6.83 3.70 -16.41
N GLY A 597 7.39 3.37 -15.25
CA GLY A 597 7.21 4.11 -13.99
C GLY A 597 8.20 3.68 -12.91
N ILE A 598 8.43 4.55 -11.91
CA ILE A 598 9.33 4.29 -10.78
C ILE A 598 8.57 4.53 -9.48
N TYR A 599 8.48 3.50 -8.63
CA TYR A 599 7.69 3.51 -7.40
C TYR A 599 8.60 3.35 -6.18
N LYS A 600 8.46 4.26 -5.21
CA LYS A 600 9.24 4.26 -3.95
C LYS A 600 8.27 4.28 -2.76
N PHE A 601 8.41 3.33 -1.84
CA PHE A 601 7.55 3.17 -0.66
C PHE A 601 8.34 2.47 0.45
N ARG A 602 7.87 2.57 1.70
CA ARG A 602 8.50 1.86 2.83
C ARG A 602 7.82 0.52 3.04
N TYR A 603 8.63 -0.53 3.19
CA TYR A 603 8.17 -1.87 3.51
C TYR A 603 8.62 -2.26 4.92
N ASN A 604 7.69 -2.73 5.76
CA ASN A 604 7.99 -3.27 7.08
C ASN A 604 7.57 -4.75 7.12
N GLY A 605 8.53 -5.64 6.95
CA GLY A 605 8.28 -7.07 6.86
C GLY A 605 9.54 -7.85 6.50
N LYS A 606 9.48 -9.18 6.57
CA LYS A 606 10.59 -10.02 6.14
C LYS A 606 10.66 -10.05 4.62
N MET A 607 11.79 -9.65 4.08
CA MET A 607 12.10 -9.75 2.66
C MET A 607 12.82 -11.08 2.36
N VAL A 608 12.74 -11.52 1.11
CA VAL A 608 13.43 -12.72 0.60
C VAL A 608 14.71 -12.28 -0.09
N HIS A 609 15.85 -12.76 0.42
CA HIS A 609 17.18 -12.44 -0.11
C HIS A 609 17.66 -13.57 -1.02
N PHE A 610 17.82 -13.28 -2.31
CA PHE A 610 18.44 -14.20 -3.26
C PHE A 610 19.90 -13.82 -3.44
N LYS A 611 20.80 -14.60 -2.84
CA LYS A 611 22.25 -14.36 -2.88
C LYS A 611 23.02 -15.59 -3.38
N ASN A 612 23.76 -15.41 -4.47
CA ASN A 612 24.73 -16.36 -5.02
C ASN A 612 25.81 -15.61 -5.82
N ARG A 613 26.72 -16.33 -6.49
CA ARG A 613 27.83 -15.73 -7.27
C ARG A 613 27.37 -14.80 -8.40
N ASN A 614 26.17 -14.99 -8.93
CA ASN A 614 25.66 -14.29 -10.11
C ASN A 614 24.51 -13.32 -9.80
N ILE A 615 23.89 -13.41 -8.61
CA ILE A 615 22.68 -12.66 -8.23
C ILE A 615 22.78 -12.29 -6.75
N ASP A 616 22.57 -11.01 -6.42
CA ASP A 616 22.38 -10.50 -5.06
C ASP A 616 21.21 -9.49 -5.09
N LEU A 617 20.00 -9.92 -4.71
CA LEU A 617 18.79 -9.07 -4.70
C LEU A 617 17.87 -9.38 -3.51
N LEU A 618 17.24 -8.33 -2.96
CA LEU A 618 16.33 -8.41 -1.81
C LEU A 618 14.94 -7.91 -2.20
N VAL A 619 13.94 -8.79 -2.09
CA VAL A 619 12.58 -8.53 -2.60
C VAL A 619 11.50 -8.87 -1.60
N THR A 620 10.31 -8.30 -1.74
CA THR A 620 9.18 -8.68 -0.89
C THR A 620 8.75 -10.13 -1.18
N PRO A 621 8.12 -10.85 -0.22
CA PRO A 621 7.73 -12.25 -0.38
C PRO A 621 6.89 -12.55 -1.63
N ASP A 622 6.07 -11.60 -2.06
CA ASP A 622 5.16 -11.75 -3.20
C ASP A 622 5.73 -11.23 -4.52
N HIS A 623 6.99 -10.76 -4.52
CA HIS A 623 7.66 -10.34 -5.74
C HIS A 623 7.72 -11.47 -6.76
N ARG A 624 7.31 -11.19 -8.00
CA ARG A 624 7.27 -12.17 -9.09
C ARG A 624 8.66 -12.39 -9.68
N MET A 625 9.31 -13.47 -9.27
CA MET A 625 10.56 -13.95 -9.83
C MET A 625 10.30 -14.68 -11.15
N LEU A 626 10.99 -14.28 -12.22
CA LEU A 626 11.04 -15.06 -13.45
C LEU A 626 11.96 -16.28 -13.21
N VAL A 627 11.41 -17.48 -13.37
CA VAL A 627 12.13 -18.73 -13.08
C VAL A 627 11.87 -19.79 -14.15
N SER A 628 12.69 -20.83 -14.16
CA SER A 628 12.43 -22.09 -14.85
C SER A 628 12.58 -23.26 -13.89
N SER A 629 11.89 -24.37 -14.14
CA SER A 629 12.03 -25.58 -13.34
C SER A 629 13.34 -26.30 -13.67
N ARG A 630 14.15 -26.65 -12.65
CA ARG A 630 15.35 -27.49 -12.83
C ARG A 630 15.02 -28.89 -13.34
N ARG A 631 13.81 -29.37 -13.06
CA ARG A 631 13.36 -30.73 -13.42
C ARG A 631 12.76 -30.80 -14.83
N SER A 632 12.42 -29.66 -15.43
CA SER A 632 11.81 -29.63 -16.77
C SER A 632 12.89 -29.59 -17.85
N LYS A 633 12.85 -30.55 -18.78
CA LYS A 633 13.74 -30.59 -19.95
C LYS A 633 13.60 -29.35 -20.85
N ASN A 634 12.40 -28.77 -20.93
CA ASN A 634 12.11 -27.63 -21.82
C ASN A 634 12.49 -26.27 -21.23
N LYS A 635 12.92 -26.21 -19.95
CA LYS A 635 13.30 -24.98 -19.22
C LYS A 635 12.36 -23.79 -19.54
N LYS A 636 11.04 -24.03 -19.55
CA LYS A 636 10.04 -22.97 -19.81
C LYS A 636 10.16 -21.90 -18.72
N LEU A 637 10.20 -20.63 -19.13
CA LEU A 637 10.21 -19.50 -18.22
C LEU A 637 8.78 -19.20 -17.76
N TYR A 638 8.60 -18.93 -16.47
CA TYR A 638 7.32 -18.53 -15.88
C TYR A 638 7.57 -17.72 -14.60
N PHE A 639 6.57 -16.97 -14.16
CA PHE A 639 6.66 -16.18 -12.93
C PHE A 639 6.27 -17.00 -11.70
N LYS A 640 6.94 -16.74 -10.58
CA LYS A 640 6.64 -17.34 -9.28
C LYS A 640 6.93 -16.35 -8.16
N GLY A 641 6.10 -16.31 -7.11
CA GLY A 641 6.35 -15.46 -5.95
C GLY A 641 7.68 -15.81 -5.27
N ALA A 642 8.43 -14.80 -4.82
CA ALA A 642 9.76 -14.95 -4.23
C ALA A 642 9.78 -15.95 -3.07
N LYS A 643 8.76 -15.92 -2.21
CA LYS A 643 8.61 -16.86 -1.08
C LYS A 643 8.48 -18.33 -1.51
N ASP A 644 8.02 -18.57 -2.73
CA ASP A 644 7.78 -19.90 -3.28
C ASP A 644 8.91 -20.37 -4.20
N VAL A 645 9.92 -19.53 -4.46
CA VAL A 645 11.13 -19.92 -5.18
C VAL A 645 12.02 -20.74 -4.26
N THR A 646 12.29 -21.98 -4.67
CA THR A 646 13.12 -22.94 -3.92
C THR A 646 14.30 -23.39 -4.75
N GLN A 647 15.18 -24.22 -4.17
CA GLN A 647 16.35 -24.81 -4.85
C GLN A 647 16.01 -25.67 -6.07
N THR A 648 14.74 -25.99 -6.34
CA THR A 648 14.29 -26.70 -7.55
C THR A 648 14.07 -25.76 -8.75
N HIS A 649 14.26 -24.46 -8.57
CA HIS A 649 14.09 -23.45 -9.61
C HIS A 649 15.45 -22.89 -10.04
N ASN A 650 15.53 -22.48 -11.31
CA ASN A 650 16.62 -21.69 -11.86
C ASN A 650 16.11 -20.30 -12.17
N ILE A 651 16.79 -19.28 -11.68
CA ILE A 651 16.62 -17.90 -12.13
C ILE A 651 17.45 -17.76 -13.42
N PRO A 652 16.87 -17.33 -14.55
CA PRO A 652 17.60 -17.22 -15.80
C PRO A 652 18.72 -16.18 -15.67
N LEU A 653 19.89 -16.51 -16.20
CA LEU A 653 21.00 -15.57 -16.33
C LEU A 653 20.96 -14.94 -17.72
N LEU A 654 21.20 -13.63 -17.77
CA LEU A 654 21.32 -12.89 -19.01
C LEU A 654 22.69 -13.15 -19.63
N GLY A 655 22.69 -13.59 -20.90
CA GLY A 655 23.89 -13.66 -21.73
C GLY A 655 23.86 -12.56 -22.79
N ILE A 656 25.04 -12.04 -23.16
CA ILE A 656 25.19 -11.12 -24.29
C ILE A 656 25.73 -11.93 -25.47
N LYS A 657 25.03 -11.89 -26.61
CA LYS A 657 25.64 -12.26 -27.89
C LYS A 657 26.43 -11.06 -28.38
N TRP A 658 27.76 -11.15 -28.33
CA TRP A 658 28.63 -10.13 -28.89
C TRP A 658 28.36 -10.03 -30.39
N LYS A 659 27.88 -8.86 -30.83
CA LYS A 659 27.67 -8.52 -32.26
C LYS A 659 28.73 -7.55 -32.79
N GLY A 660 29.75 -7.24 -31.98
CA GLY A 660 30.83 -6.35 -32.38
C GLY A 660 31.80 -7.04 -33.33
N ARG A 661 32.59 -6.25 -34.06
CA ARG A 661 33.73 -6.77 -34.82
C ARG A 661 34.88 -7.00 -33.87
N ASP A 662 35.42 -8.21 -33.85
CA ASP A 662 36.66 -8.48 -33.11
C ASP A 662 37.78 -7.66 -33.74
N LYS A 663 38.48 -6.90 -32.91
CA LYS A 663 39.66 -6.14 -33.34
C LYS A 663 40.87 -7.00 -33.07
N GLU A 664 41.68 -7.25 -34.09
CA GLU A 664 42.93 -8.01 -33.92
C GLU A 664 43.97 -7.23 -33.10
N PHE A 665 43.94 -5.90 -33.16
CA PHE A 665 44.90 -5.03 -32.49
C PHE A 665 44.22 -3.86 -31.76
N PHE A 666 44.73 -3.55 -30.57
CA PHE A 666 44.56 -2.26 -29.92
C PHE A 666 45.64 -1.30 -30.41
N VAL A 667 45.23 -0.13 -30.88
CA VAL A 667 46.14 0.89 -31.40
C VAL A 667 46.43 1.90 -30.28
N LEU A 668 47.64 1.83 -29.72
CA LEU A 668 48.15 2.86 -28.82
C LEU A 668 48.49 4.10 -29.64
N PRO A 669 47.84 5.25 -29.39
CA PRO A 669 48.05 6.45 -30.18
C PRO A 669 49.49 6.95 -30.03
N LYS A 670 49.96 7.67 -31.05
CA LYS A 670 51.22 8.42 -31.04
C LYS A 670 51.23 9.41 -29.86
N VAL A 671 52.35 9.51 -29.15
CA VAL A 671 52.52 10.45 -28.03
C VAL A 671 53.76 11.31 -28.24
N SER A 672 53.59 12.63 -28.23
CA SER A 672 54.69 13.60 -28.20
C SER A 672 55.10 13.86 -26.76
N MET A 673 56.34 13.51 -26.38
CA MET A 673 56.86 13.77 -25.04
C MET A 673 57.70 15.06 -25.01
N PRO A 674 57.49 15.95 -24.01
CA PRO A 674 58.26 17.17 -23.91
C PRO A 674 59.77 16.89 -23.69
N PRO A 675 60.67 17.80 -24.15
CA PRO A 675 62.11 17.55 -24.27
C PRO A 675 62.85 17.18 -22.97
N ASN A 676 62.24 17.41 -21.79
CA ASN A 676 62.83 17.08 -20.50
C ASN A 676 63.07 15.57 -20.29
N TYR A 677 62.50 14.73 -21.15
CA TYR A 677 62.47 13.27 -21.05
C TYR A 677 63.24 12.52 -22.15
N GLY A 678 63.90 13.22 -23.10
CA GLY A 678 64.67 12.63 -24.21
C GLY A 678 66.20 12.69 -24.07
N LYS A 679 66.94 11.90 -24.88
CA LYS A 679 68.42 11.95 -25.00
C LYS A 679 68.85 13.30 -25.59
N LEU A 680 69.89 13.92 -25.02
CA LEU A 680 70.51 15.14 -25.57
C LEU A 680 71.22 14.80 -26.89
N VAL A 681 70.86 15.49 -27.97
CA VAL A 681 71.58 15.47 -29.26
C VAL A 681 72.04 16.90 -29.52
N LEU A 682 73.36 17.09 -29.64
CA LEU A 682 73.97 18.40 -29.90
C LEU A 682 74.09 18.62 -31.41
N ASP A 683 73.57 19.74 -31.91
CA ASP A 683 73.68 20.15 -33.31
C ASP A 683 75.06 20.81 -33.56
N SER A 684 75.80 20.32 -34.54
CA SER A 684 77.27 20.45 -34.63
C SER A 684 77.80 21.80 -35.12
N GLU A 685 76.96 22.68 -35.67
CA GLU A 685 77.48 23.84 -36.44
C GLU A 685 77.21 25.23 -35.86
N ASN A 686 76.38 25.37 -34.82
CA ASN A 686 75.89 26.69 -34.40
C ASN A 686 76.24 27.14 -32.97
N CYS A 687 77.22 26.51 -32.31
CA CYS A 687 77.68 26.98 -30.99
C CYS A 687 78.85 27.98 -31.14
N ILE A 688 78.56 29.24 -31.50
CA ILE A 688 79.53 30.34 -31.37
C ILE A 688 79.01 31.41 -30.40
N GLU A 689 79.92 31.73 -29.48
CA GLU A 689 80.00 32.77 -28.46
C GLU A 689 78.89 33.82 -28.35
N LYS A 690 78.20 33.83 -27.19
CA LYS A 690 77.74 35.07 -26.57
C LYS A 690 78.15 35.13 -25.09
N LYS A 691 78.66 36.31 -24.74
CA LYS A 691 79.44 36.67 -23.55
C LYS A 691 78.90 36.13 -22.22
N GLY A 692 79.77 35.48 -21.45
CA GLY A 692 79.54 35.18 -20.04
C GLY A 692 80.56 34.23 -19.43
N HIS A 693 80.83 33.09 -20.07
CA HIS A 693 81.94 32.16 -19.78
C HIS A 693 81.98 31.12 -20.91
N PRO A 694 82.94 31.17 -21.86
CA PRO A 694 83.03 30.17 -22.92
C PRO A 694 83.51 28.83 -22.34
N TRP A 695 82.92 27.74 -22.81
CA TRP A 695 83.44 26.39 -22.55
C TRP A 695 84.79 26.24 -23.27
N THR A 696 85.81 25.68 -22.62
CA THR A 696 87.10 25.51 -23.31
C THR A 696 86.98 24.49 -24.44
N LYS A 697 87.88 24.55 -25.42
CA LYS A 697 87.90 23.60 -26.54
C LYS A 697 88.06 22.17 -26.02
N GLU A 698 88.81 21.95 -24.94
CA GLU A 698 88.88 20.65 -24.26
C GLU A 698 87.55 20.22 -23.64
N GLU A 699 86.76 21.11 -23.04
CA GLU A 699 85.46 20.77 -22.46
C GLU A 699 84.44 20.38 -23.53
N ILE A 700 84.46 21.06 -24.68
CA ILE A 700 83.59 20.75 -25.82
C ILE A 700 84.01 19.43 -26.47
N ASP A 701 85.31 19.20 -26.68
CA ASP A 701 85.81 17.96 -27.28
C ASP A 701 85.67 16.75 -26.32
N PHE A 702 85.75 16.96 -25.01
CA PHE A 702 85.39 15.95 -23.99
C PHE A 702 83.91 15.56 -24.06
N MET A 703 83.00 16.55 -24.17
CA MET A 703 81.57 16.26 -24.39
C MET A 703 81.30 15.57 -25.74
N ARG A 704 82.08 15.88 -26.79
CA ARG A 704 81.93 15.27 -28.12
C ARG A 704 82.43 13.83 -28.19
N LYS A 705 83.55 13.52 -27.55
CA LYS A 705 84.25 12.23 -27.72
C LYS A 705 83.64 11.12 -26.87
N ASP A 706 83.17 11.43 -25.65
CA ASP A 706 82.76 10.41 -24.68
C ASP A 706 81.25 10.34 -24.39
N TYR A 707 80.42 11.30 -24.82
CA TYR A 707 79.03 11.42 -24.33
C TYR A 707 77.89 11.21 -25.33
N ALA A 708 78.15 10.82 -26.59
CA ALA A 708 77.09 10.54 -27.56
C ALA A 708 76.20 9.34 -27.18
N HIS A 709 76.65 8.46 -26.27
CA HIS A 709 75.98 7.18 -25.99
C HIS A 709 75.75 6.87 -24.49
N ILE A 710 76.01 7.82 -23.57
CA ILE A 710 75.96 7.59 -22.12
C ILE A 710 74.60 7.99 -21.51
N SER A 711 74.08 7.19 -20.58
CA SER A 711 72.81 7.49 -19.89
C SER A 711 72.96 8.60 -18.82
N PRO A 712 71.87 9.33 -18.47
CA PRO A 712 71.93 10.46 -17.53
C PRO A 712 72.52 10.13 -16.14
N LYS A 713 72.39 8.87 -15.68
CA LYS A 713 72.98 8.40 -14.41
C LYS A 713 74.50 8.25 -14.47
N GLN A 714 75.03 7.80 -15.61
CA GLN A 714 76.47 7.63 -15.80
C GLN A 714 77.16 9.00 -15.97
N LEU A 715 76.48 9.97 -16.59
CA LEU A 715 76.92 11.37 -16.68
C LEU A 715 77.11 12.03 -15.31
N GLN A 716 76.26 11.69 -14.34
CA GLN A 716 76.30 12.19 -12.97
C GLN A 716 77.48 11.63 -12.16
N ALA A 717 78.10 10.53 -12.61
CA ALA A 717 79.22 9.89 -11.95
C ALA A 717 80.60 10.46 -12.37
N VAL A 718 80.70 11.03 -13.57
CA VAL A 718 81.96 11.57 -14.12
C VAL A 718 82.04 13.10 -14.07
N SER A 719 80.90 13.78 -13.94
CA SER A 719 80.83 15.23 -13.76
C SER A 719 80.48 15.55 -12.31
N HIS A 720 81.22 16.46 -11.67
CA HIS A 720 80.88 16.99 -10.34
C HIS A 720 79.60 17.85 -10.31
N ARG A 721 78.82 17.89 -11.40
CA ARG A 721 77.55 18.62 -11.53
C ARG A 721 76.38 17.64 -11.73
N THR A 722 75.23 17.96 -11.13
CA THR A 722 73.99 17.18 -11.28
C THR A 722 73.45 17.25 -12.71
N THR A 723 72.69 16.22 -13.13
CA THR A 723 72.10 16.11 -14.47
C THR A 723 71.26 17.34 -14.84
N ASP A 724 70.58 17.93 -13.86
CA ASP A 724 69.77 19.13 -14.04
C ASP A 724 70.63 20.39 -14.25
N ALA A 725 71.79 20.49 -13.58
CA ALA A 725 72.72 21.59 -13.79
C ALA A 725 73.34 21.57 -15.21
N ILE A 726 73.57 20.39 -15.77
CA ILE A 726 74.04 20.22 -17.16
C ILE A 726 72.94 20.64 -18.14
N LYS A 727 71.70 20.18 -17.95
CA LYS A 727 70.53 20.54 -18.77
C LYS A 727 70.26 22.05 -18.75
N GLN A 728 70.36 22.67 -17.57
CA GLN A 728 70.11 24.10 -17.38
C GLN A 728 71.20 24.95 -18.05
N LYS A 729 72.47 24.52 -17.97
CA LYS A 729 73.58 25.21 -18.63
C LYS A 729 73.53 25.03 -20.16
N ALA A 730 73.11 23.87 -20.67
CA ALA A 730 72.87 23.66 -22.10
C ALA A 730 71.75 24.56 -22.64
N PHE A 731 70.65 24.69 -21.89
CA PHE A 731 69.53 25.60 -22.24
C PHE A 731 69.96 27.06 -22.22
N GLN A 732 70.77 27.47 -21.22
CA GLN A 732 71.34 28.83 -21.15
C GLN A 732 72.35 29.11 -22.28
N SER A 733 72.99 28.07 -22.82
CA SER A 733 73.95 28.18 -23.93
C SER A 733 73.27 28.17 -25.31
N GLY A 734 71.93 28.16 -25.38
CA GLY A 734 71.18 28.26 -26.63
C GLY A 734 70.96 26.94 -27.38
N LEU A 735 71.27 25.78 -26.77
CA LEU A 735 71.04 24.47 -27.38
C LEU A 735 69.55 24.13 -27.37
N LYS A 736 68.94 23.92 -28.54
CA LYS A 736 67.54 23.51 -28.67
C LYS A 736 67.41 21.99 -28.48
N LEU A 737 66.60 21.58 -27.50
CA LEU A 737 66.26 20.18 -27.26
C LEU A 737 65.07 19.76 -28.16
N GLN A 738 65.20 18.65 -28.89
CA GLN A 738 64.12 18.10 -29.71
C GLN A 738 63.06 17.36 -28.87
N THR A 739 61.79 17.53 -29.25
CA THR A 739 60.65 16.74 -28.75
C THR A 739 60.79 15.29 -29.20
N LEU A 740 60.63 14.34 -28.27
CA LEU A 740 60.66 12.91 -28.60
C LEU A 740 59.25 12.45 -29.01
N GLU A 741 59.12 12.02 -30.26
CA GLU A 741 57.87 11.48 -30.80
C GLU A 741 57.86 9.95 -30.64
N ILE A 742 56.96 9.42 -29.80
CA ILE A 742 56.74 7.98 -29.69
C ILE A 742 55.69 7.59 -30.73
N PRO A 743 56.02 6.75 -31.73
CA PRO A 743 55.09 6.39 -32.79
C PRO A 743 53.91 5.56 -32.25
N GLU A 744 52.83 5.56 -33.03
CA GLU A 744 51.69 4.67 -32.80
C GLU A 744 52.14 3.21 -32.72
N LYS A 745 51.57 2.44 -31.78
CA LYS A 745 51.89 1.01 -31.60
C LYS A 745 50.65 0.15 -31.67
N LYS A 746 50.70 -0.89 -32.50
CA LYS A 746 49.66 -1.92 -32.56
C LYS A 746 49.98 -3.02 -31.56
N ILE A 747 49.13 -3.19 -30.56
CA ILE A 747 49.20 -4.26 -29.58
C ILE A 747 48.19 -5.35 -29.97
N PRO A 748 48.56 -6.64 -30.04
CA PRO A 748 47.59 -7.72 -30.20
C PRO A 748 46.48 -7.63 -29.14
N MET A 749 45.22 -7.59 -29.57
CA MET A 749 44.08 -7.33 -28.68
C MET A 749 43.98 -8.38 -27.56
N ASN A 750 44.33 -9.64 -27.82
CA ASN A 750 44.35 -10.68 -26.80
C ASN A 750 45.37 -10.39 -25.69
N ASP A 751 46.56 -9.92 -26.03
CA ASP A 751 47.59 -9.55 -25.05
C ASP A 751 47.20 -8.25 -24.34
N TRP A 752 46.60 -7.28 -25.05
CA TRP A 752 46.07 -6.06 -24.44
C TRP A 752 44.96 -6.35 -23.43
N LEU A 753 43.95 -7.12 -23.80
CA LEU A 753 42.83 -7.48 -22.93
C LEU A 753 43.31 -8.26 -21.71
N ARG A 754 44.29 -9.15 -21.89
CA ARG A 754 44.88 -9.91 -20.77
C ARG A 754 45.67 -9.01 -19.83
N PHE A 755 46.49 -8.11 -20.37
CA PHE A 755 47.21 -7.11 -19.57
C PHE A 755 46.24 -6.17 -18.84
N PHE A 756 45.25 -5.63 -19.55
CA PHE A 756 44.27 -4.70 -19.01
C PHE A 756 43.38 -5.37 -17.95
N GLY A 757 42.97 -6.62 -18.15
CA GLY A 757 42.23 -7.40 -17.17
C GLY A 757 43.01 -7.60 -15.87
N ILE A 758 44.30 -7.95 -15.95
CA ILE A 758 45.18 -8.06 -14.78
C ILE A 758 45.33 -6.70 -14.09
N TRP A 759 45.53 -5.64 -14.88
CA TRP A 759 45.69 -4.28 -14.34
C TRP A 759 44.42 -3.76 -13.66
N LEU A 760 43.22 -4.04 -14.20
CA LEU A 760 41.96 -3.67 -13.55
C LEU A 760 41.74 -4.42 -12.24
N ALA A 761 42.22 -5.66 -12.14
CA ALA A 761 42.06 -6.47 -10.94
C ALA A 761 43.06 -6.07 -9.83
N GLU A 762 44.30 -5.74 -10.19
CA GLU A 762 45.43 -5.67 -9.25
C GLU A 762 46.24 -4.36 -9.33
N GLY A 763 46.04 -3.57 -10.38
CA GLY A 763 46.82 -2.36 -10.65
C GLY A 763 46.36 -1.16 -9.84
N TRP A 764 47.19 -0.11 -9.85
CA TRP A 764 46.87 1.18 -9.24
C TRP A 764 47.65 2.32 -9.91
N ILE A 765 47.20 3.55 -9.68
CA ILE A 765 47.91 4.76 -10.12
C ILE A 765 47.94 5.80 -9.01
N LYS A 766 49.09 6.44 -8.80
CA LYS A 766 49.25 7.53 -7.83
C LYS A 766 49.99 8.70 -8.47
N LYS A 767 49.41 9.89 -8.45
CA LYS A 767 50.06 11.10 -8.93
C LYS A 767 51.19 11.50 -7.96
N HIS A 768 52.39 11.70 -8.48
CA HIS A 768 53.56 12.15 -7.74
C HIS A 768 53.45 13.66 -7.47
N PRO A 769 53.52 14.08 -6.20
CA PRO A 769 53.05 15.41 -5.80
C PRO A 769 53.92 16.59 -6.26
N LYS A 770 55.21 16.37 -6.59
CA LYS A 770 56.16 17.47 -6.87
C LYS A 770 56.45 17.75 -8.35
N ASN A 771 56.13 16.83 -9.25
CA ASN A 771 56.57 16.91 -10.66
C ASN A 771 55.49 16.45 -11.66
N GLY A 772 54.26 16.22 -11.20
CA GLY A 772 53.14 15.82 -12.06
C GLY A 772 53.26 14.42 -12.67
N GLN A 773 54.26 13.63 -12.28
CA GLN A 773 54.42 12.25 -12.74
C GLN A 773 53.32 11.34 -12.17
N TYR A 774 53.05 10.21 -12.81
CA TYR A 774 52.19 9.17 -12.25
C TYR A 774 53.02 7.92 -11.96
N LEU A 775 52.96 7.44 -10.72
CA LEU A 775 53.43 6.11 -10.35
C LEU A 775 52.31 5.13 -10.71
N VAL A 776 52.59 4.22 -11.63
CA VAL A 776 51.67 3.17 -12.04
C VAL A 776 52.15 1.85 -11.45
N GLY A 777 51.33 1.26 -10.58
CA GLY A 777 51.50 -0.12 -10.13
C GLY A 777 50.75 -1.06 -11.05
N ILE A 778 51.42 -2.10 -11.56
CA ILE A 778 50.81 -3.05 -12.49
C ILE A 778 50.08 -4.18 -11.75
N SER A 779 50.60 -4.60 -10.59
CA SER A 779 49.94 -5.56 -9.69
C SER A 779 50.43 -5.40 -8.26
N GLN A 780 49.56 -5.67 -7.30
CA GLN A 780 49.86 -5.72 -5.86
C GLN A 780 50.28 -7.13 -5.40
N SER A 781 50.13 -8.14 -6.26
CA SER A 781 50.40 -9.55 -5.96
C SER A 781 51.59 -10.08 -6.75
N THR A 782 52.53 -10.73 -6.05
CA THR A 782 53.69 -11.39 -6.67
C THR A 782 53.29 -12.59 -7.54
N LYS A 783 52.07 -13.11 -7.37
CA LYS A 783 51.53 -14.27 -8.11
C LYS A 783 51.47 -14.04 -9.61
N PHE A 784 51.15 -12.82 -10.05
CA PHE A 784 51.00 -12.49 -11.47
C PHE A 784 52.29 -11.92 -12.09
N TYR A 785 53.37 -11.82 -11.32
CA TYR A 785 54.59 -11.15 -11.76
C TYR A 785 55.23 -11.80 -12.99
N LYS A 786 55.28 -13.14 -13.04
CA LYS A 786 55.80 -13.88 -14.21
C LYS A 786 54.93 -13.64 -15.45
N GLU A 787 53.61 -13.70 -15.29
CA GLU A 787 52.64 -13.50 -16.38
C GLU A 787 52.67 -12.07 -16.93
N ILE A 788 52.70 -11.06 -16.05
CA ILE A 788 52.84 -9.66 -16.42
C ILE A 788 54.17 -9.44 -17.14
N ARG A 789 55.27 -9.99 -16.64
CA ARG A 789 56.59 -9.87 -17.27
C ARG A 789 56.59 -10.50 -18.67
N ASP A 790 55.99 -11.68 -18.82
CA ASP A 790 55.92 -12.37 -20.12
C ASP A 790 54.94 -11.70 -21.09
N LEU A 791 53.88 -11.04 -20.58
CA LEU A 791 53.01 -10.17 -21.37
C LEU A 791 53.75 -8.92 -21.85
N LEU A 792 54.40 -8.18 -20.95
CA LEU A 792 55.15 -6.96 -21.27
C LEU A 792 56.28 -7.21 -22.28
N LYS A 793 56.92 -8.39 -22.26
CA LYS A 793 57.91 -8.79 -23.27
C LYS A 793 57.32 -9.00 -24.67
N ARG A 794 56.04 -9.40 -24.74
CA ARG A 794 55.31 -9.62 -26.00
C ARG A 794 54.67 -8.34 -26.53
N LEU A 795 54.52 -7.33 -25.68
CA LEU A 795 54.09 -6.00 -26.09
C LEU A 795 55.25 -5.25 -26.77
N PRO A 796 54.99 -4.47 -27.84
CA PRO A 796 56.02 -3.72 -28.55
C PRO A 796 56.72 -2.68 -27.65
N SER A 797 58.04 -2.85 -27.44
CA SER A 797 58.92 -2.08 -26.54
C SER A 797 59.04 -0.61 -26.90
#